data_AF-A0A931GH12-F1
#
_entry.id   AF-A0A931GH12-F1
#
_cell.length_a   1.000
_cell.length_b   1.000
_cell.length_c   1.000
_cell.angle_alpha   90.00
_cell.angle_beta   90.00
_cell.angle_gamma   90.00
#
_symmetry.space_group_name_H-M   'P 1'
#
loop_
_entity.id
_entity.type
_entity.pdbx_description
1 polymer ?
#
loop_
_entity_poly.entity_id
_entity_poly.type
_entity_poly.pdbx_seq_one_letter_code
_entity_poly.pdbx_strand_id
1 'polypeptide(L)'
;MTGWPGIADFAVPAVLAAAQIAVTWLLTTGADRPLGRDRWMAGLTAILICNLALIWRRVAPVPVLAVTIAVGAAGILAVHEVDALVGGIADGVALFSVAVHRRTRTAVIATAAALAVMWLAFAPVRGGPATQLTNAGLDVTAFVGVAALGQLRRQRKARRLELTARLAEAERERRDAAAAERERLARDLHDVAGHHLSAVVVHSTAASRLDDPDLAGRALRAAADTGREVLKALSRLVDVVGPESGDGRLETLLPPLCRGLVRLGVPVTLSVEGPRRLRPQVTNAAYRIVQEALTNAMRYAQGAAVNVSVRYGSGALEVSVANAAPAEEMPVPALGGGRGIAGMRERAEALGGTLAAGPDGSGGWTVRAVLPTSPSKRPGPGWPEVLDAAAIGACVAPPSLLAFAPPEEVLAGWPVGSTLLALAALVGRALPLWWRRRAPWAALAAITLIDSAWLVVAGRAVSGTMMSLLLLGCPASMIAVYSVGCYARRTVVTWPAPLIAALPWGLAFAVTAALENRDGPDRDVMVPALVAGVLLALLVLLPFWAWGRVIGGRGVRWEAHALETMAARAGEAVFAERHRVAMGLRGTVLDHTTRLIRSAEAGLAGQDAAGSADTGAGAGPGTDAREALMAVSEHARAALTDMRALLDAMREDQDQQDQEDWKGREGRRGQEDGRHDPDGAAA
;
A
#
# COMPACT_ATOMS: atom_id res chain seq x y z
N MET A 1 0.60 -25.33 -13.46
CA MET A 1 0.27 -25.84 -12.10
C MET A 1 -0.45 -27.16 -12.30
N THR A 2 0.30 -28.24 -12.35
CA THR A 2 -0.20 -29.62 -12.44
C THR A 2 -0.91 -29.96 -11.13
N GLY A 3 -2.20 -30.27 -11.22
CA GLY A 3 -3.17 -30.28 -10.13
C GLY A 3 -3.24 -31.57 -9.32
N TRP A 4 -2.10 -32.10 -8.86
CA TRP A 4 -2.09 -33.25 -7.96
C TRP A 4 -2.04 -32.78 -6.49
N PRO A 5 -2.86 -33.38 -5.60
CA PRO A 5 -2.93 -32.99 -4.19
C PRO A 5 -1.58 -33.27 -3.50
N GLY A 6 -1.05 -32.28 -2.78
CA GLY A 6 0.18 -32.44 -2.00
C GLY A 6 -0.10 -33.10 -0.64
N ILE A 7 0.95 -33.45 0.11
CA ILE A 7 0.83 -34.07 1.47
C ILE A 7 -0.08 -33.26 2.41
N ALA A 8 -0.05 -31.92 2.30
CA ALA A 8 -0.91 -31.03 3.09
C ALA A 8 -2.40 -31.10 2.70
N ASP A 9 -2.73 -31.56 1.50
CA ASP A 9 -4.13 -31.75 1.06
C ASP A 9 -4.72 -33.08 1.58
N PHE A 10 -3.90 -34.01 2.09
CA PHE A 10 -4.34 -35.23 2.80
C PHE A 10 -4.34 -35.07 4.32
N ALA A 11 -3.35 -34.38 4.89
CA ALA A 11 -3.23 -34.21 6.34
C ALA A 11 -4.39 -33.42 6.95
N VAL A 12 -4.86 -32.36 6.26
CA VAL A 12 -5.95 -31.53 6.78
C VAL A 12 -7.29 -32.29 6.85
N PRO A 13 -7.75 -32.98 5.79
CA PRO A 13 -8.94 -33.83 5.89
C PRO A 13 -8.86 -34.94 6.94
N ALA A 14 -7.69 -35.56 7.12
CA ALA A 14 -7.52 -36.62 8.12
C ALA A 14 -7.70 -36.10 9.55
N VAL A 15 -7.10 -34.94 9.87
CA VAL A 15 -7.26 -34.29 11.19
C VAL A 15 -8.71 -33.85 11.41
N LEU A 16 -9.37 -33.29 10.39
CA LEU A 16 -10.77 -32.89 10.49
C LEU A 16 -11.70 -34.08 10.71
N ALA A 17 -11.48 -35.20 9.99
CA ALA A 17 -12.24 -36.43 10.19
C ALA A 17 -12.07 -36.97 11.62
N ALA A 18 -10.83 -37.04 12.12
CA ALA A 18 -10.57 -37.51 13.48
C ALA A 18 -11.24 -36.63 14.55
N ALA A 19 -11.14 -35.30 14.40
CA ALA A 19 -11.79 -34.35 15.31
C ALA A 19 -13.32 -34.46 15.27
N GLN A 20 -13.90 -34.57 14.07
CA GLN A 20 -15.34 -34.68 13.90
C GLN A 20 -15.90 -36.00 14.47
N ILE A 21 -15.18 -37.12 14.29
CA ILE A 21 -15.51 -38.41 14.91
C ILE A 21 -15.45 -38.31 16.43
N ALA A 22 -14.39 -37.71 17.00
CA ALA A 22 -14.23 -37.56 18.44
C ALA A 22 -15.33 -36.70 19.08
N VAL A 23 -15.70 -35.58 18.42
CA VAL A 23 -16.79 -34.71 18.89
C VAL A 23 -18.14 -35.43 18.79
N THR A 24 -18.41 -36.11 17.67
CA THR A 24 -19.63 -36.89 17.51
C THR A 24 -19.74 -37.96 18.59
N TRP A 25 -18.64 -38.66 18.89
CA TRP A 25 -18.58 -39.65 19.97
C TRP A 25 -18.91 -39.03 21.32
N LEU A 26 -18.26 -37.93 21.69
CA LEU A 26 -18.48 -37.25 22.95
C LEU A 26 -19.94 -36.80 23.13
N LEU A 27 -20.54 -36.20 22.10
CA LEU A 27 -21.90 -35.64 22.16
C LEU A 27 -22.99 -36.72 22.24
N THR A 28 -22.77 -37.87 21.61
CA THR A 28 -23.81 -38.91 21.47
C THR A 28 -23.65 -40.07 22.46
N THR A 29 -22.46 -40.30 23.03
CA THR A 29 -22.27 -41.32 24.07
C THR A 29 -22.29 -40.77 25.49
N GLY A 30 -22.04 -39.46 25.68
CA GLY A 30 -22.09 -38.82 27.00
C GLY A 30 -23.50 -38.52 27.55
N ALA A 31 -24.56 -38.72 26.75
CA ALA A 31 -25.91 -38.22 27.05
C ALA A 31 -26.93 -39.29 27.50
N ASP A 32 -26.51 -40.40 28.12
CA ASP A 32 -27.37 -41.55 28.53
C ASP A 32 -28.19 -42.18 27.39
N ARG A 33 -27.87 -41.87 26.12
CA ARG A 33 -28.59 -42.32 24.92
C ARG A 33 -27.63 -42.84 23.84
N PRO A 34 -27.00 -44.01 24.04
CA PRO A 34 -26.02 -44.54 23.10
C PRO A 34 -26.67 -44.86 21.74
N LEU A 35 -26.10 -44.30 20.67
CA LEU A 35 -26.43 -44.68 19.30
C LEU A 35 -26.19 -46.18 19.07
N GLY A 36 -27.11 -46.84 18.37
CA GLY A 36 -26.92 -48.22 17.93
C GLY A 36 -25.77 -48.35 16.91
N ARG A 37 -25.16 -49.55 16.83
CA ARG A 37 -24.00 -49.84 15.97
C ARG A 37 -24.20 -49.41 14.51
N ASP A 38 -25.38 -49.66 13.94
CA ASP A 38 -25.65 -49.39 12.52
C ASP A 38 -25.70 -47.89 12.22
N ARG A 39 -26.30 -47.10 13.12
CA ARG A 39 -26.33 -45.63 13.02
C ARG A 39 -24.93 -45.05 13.17
N TRP A 40 -24.16 -45.59 14.10
CA TRP A 40 -22.75 -45.22 14.26
C TRP A 40 -21.93 -45.45 13.00
N MET A 41 -22.06 -46.63 12.38
CA MET A 41 -21.35 -46.96 11.14
C MET A 41 -21.80 -46.05 9.98
N ALA A 42 -23.09 -45.73 9.89
CA ALA A 42 -23.61 -44.80 8.88
C ALA A 42 -23.01 -43.39 9.05
N GLY A 43 -23.01 -42.85 10.27
CA GLY A 43 -22.42 -41.54 10.57
C GLY A 43 -20.92 -41.49 10.28
N LEU A 44 -20.18 -42.52 10.70
CA LEU A 44 -18.73 -42.62 10.47
C LEU A 44 -18.40 -42.70 8.97
N THR A 45 -19.18 -43.47 8.20
CA THR A 45 -19.02 -43.57 6.75
C THR A 45 -19.26 -42.23 6.07
N ALA A 46 -20.32 -41.51 6.45
CA ALA A 46 -20.61 -40.18 5.91
C ALA A 46 -19.48 -39.18 6.23
N ILE A 47 -18.99 -39.14 7.47
CA ILE A 47 -17.87 -38.27 7.89
C ILE A 47 -16.61 -38.56 7.06
N LEU A 48 -16.27 -39.85 6.86
CA LEU A 48 -15.09 -40.23 6.08
C LEU A 48 -15.22 -39.82 4.60
N ILE A 49 -16.37 -40.06 3.97
CA ILE A 49 -16.61 -39.69 2.57
C ILE A 49 -16.54 -38.16 2.39
N CYS A 50 -17.20 -37.40 3.27
CA CYS A 50 -17.17 -35.94 3.24
C CYS A 50 -15.73 -35.39 3.35
N ASN A 51 -14.93 -35.92 4.27
CA ASN A 51 -13.55 -35.49 4.43
C ASN A 51 -12.66 -35.94 3.27
N LEU A 52 -12.84 -37.15 2.73
CA LEU A 52 -12.09 -37.61 1.56
C LEU A 52 -12.35 -36.71 0.33
N ALA A 53 -13.59 -36.28 0.13
CA ALA A 53 -13.95 -35.36 -0.96
C ALA A 53 -13.16 -34.03 -0.90
N LEU A 54 -12.76 -33.57 0.30
CA LEU A 54 -12.00 -32.33 0.48
C LEU A 54 -10.60 -32.36 -0.14
N ILE A 55 -10.05 -33.53 -0.48
CA ILE A 55 -8.77 -33.65 -1.20
C ILE A 55 -8.83 -32.88 -2.53
N TRP A 56 -9.97 -32.92 -3.21
CA TRP A 56 -10.18 -32.27 -4.50
C TRP A 56 -10.71 -30.83 -4.40
N ARG A 57 -10.80 -30.25 -3.18
CA ARG A 57 -11.43 -28.92 -2.95
C ARG A 57 -10.81 -27.77 -3.75
N ARG A 58 -9.54 -27.90 -4.16
CA ARG A 58 -8.83 -26.87 -4.95
C ARG A 58 -9.08 -27.01 -6.46
N VAL A 59 -9.29 -28.23 -6.94
CA VAL A 59 -9.45 -28.53 -8.36
C VAL A 59 -10.92 -28.44 -8.75
N ALA A 60 -11.81 -29.01 -7.94
CA ALA A 60 -13.25 -29.11 -8.20
C ALA A 60 -14.08 -28.63 -7.00
N PRO A 61 -14.02 -27.33 -6.61
CA PRO A 61 -14.66 -26.84 -5.39
C PRO A 61 -16.19 -26.99 -5.36
N VAL A 62 -16.87 -26.87 -6.51
CA VAL A 62 -18.35 -26.97 -6.59
C VAL A 62 -18.82 -28.43 -6.49
N PRO A 63 -18.25 -29.39 -7.27
CA PRO A 63 -18.57 -30.81 -7.07
C PRO A 63 -18.28 -31.30 -5.66
N VAL A 64 -17.15 -30.88 -5.07
CA VAL A 64 -16.82 -31.25 -3.68
C VAL A 64 -17.88 -30.75 -2.70
N LEU A 65 -18.32 -29.50 -2.81
CA LEU A 65 -19.40 -29.00 -1.96
C LEU A 65 -20.71 -29.78 -2.17
N ALA A 66 -21.06 -30.12 -3.42
CA ALA A 66 -22.27 -30.89 -3.71
C ALA A 66 -22.21 -32.29 -3.06
N VAL A 67 -21.04 -32.95 -3.10
CA VAL A 67 -20.83 -34.25 -2.44
C VAL A 67 -20.92 -34.11 -0.93
N THR A 68 -20.26 -33.11 -0.31
CA THR A 68 -20.27 -32.99 1.15
C THR A 68 -21.67 -32.69 1.68
N ILE A 69 -22.43 -31.78 1.05
CA ILE A 69 -23.79 -31.46 1.52
C ILE A 69 -24.76 -32.62 1.30
N ALA A 70 -24.62 -33.37 0.19
CA ALA A 70 -25.50 -34.51 -0.10
C ALA A 70 -25.21 -35.72 0.82
N VAL A 71 -23.93 -36.05 1.02
CA VAL A 71 -23.51 -37.15 1.89
C VAL A 71 -23.73 -36.77 3.36
N GLY A 72 -23.47 -35.51 3.73
CA GLY A 72 -23.79 -34.97 5.06
C GLY A 72 -25.28 -35.07 5.36
N ALA A 73 -26.15 -34.64 4.44
CA ALA A 73 -27.59 -34.79 4.57
C ALA A 73 -28.04 -36.25 4.71
N ALA A 74 -27.51 -37.16 3.86
CA ALA A 74 -27.80 -38.58 3.96
C ALA A 74 -27.35 -39.18 5.30
N GLY A 75 -26.19 -38.77 5.79
CA GLY A 75 -25.67 -39.17 7.10
C GLY A 75 -26.53 -38.67 8.26
N ILE A 76 -26.98 -37.41 8.22
CA ILE A 76 -27.92 -36.84 9.20
C ILE A 76 -29.22 -37.65 9.24
N LEU A 77 -29.79 -37.97 8.06
CA LEU A 77 -31.02 -38.77 7.96
C LEU A 77 -30.84 -40.21 8.46
N ALA A 78 -29.68 -40.83 8.19
CA ALA A 78 -29.37 -42.20 8.60
C ALA A 78 -29.11 -42.33 10.11
N VAL A 79 -28.45 -41.34 10.72
CA VAL A 79 -28.22 -41.33 12.17
C VAL A 79 -29.48 -40.95 12.93
N HIS A 80 -30.29 -40.05 12.37
CA HIS A 80 -31.58 -39.61 12.91
C HIS A 80 -31.48 -39.08 14.35
N GLU A 81 -30.38 -38.40 14.66
CA GLU A 81 -30.11 -37.78 15.96
C GLU A 81 -29.51 -36.38 15.72
N VAL A 82 -30.09 -35.34 16.31
CA VAL A 82 -29.66 -33.95 16.10
C VAL A 82 -28.27 -33.67 16.69
N ASP A 83 -27.89 -34.35 17.78
CA ASP A 83 -26.61 -34.15 18.46
C ASP A 83 -25.41 -34.83 17.75
N ALA A 84 -25.68 -35.62 16.71
CA ALA A 84 -24.64 -36.26 15.93
C ALA A 84 -24.06 -35.29 14.88
N LEU A 85 -22.80 -34.87 15.08
CA LEU A 85 -22.08 -33.95 14.19
C LEU A 85 -21.60 -34.63 12.89
N VAL A 86 -22.53 -35.11 12.07
CA VAL A 86 -22.24 -35.81 10.81
C VAL A 86 -21.94 -34.83 9.67
N GLY A 87 -22.63 -33.68 9.64
CA GLY A 87 -22.44 -32.58 8.67
C GLY A 87 -21.81 -31.32 9.28
N GLY A 88 -21.66 -30.26 8.48
CA GLY A 88 -21.35 -28.91 8.94
C GLY A 88 -19.87 -28.49 8.83
N ILE A 89 -18.93 -29.26 9.39
CA ILE A 89 -17.49 -28.89 9.35
C ILE A 89 -16.92 -29.05 7.93
N ALA A 90 -17.11 -30.22 7.32
CA ALA A 90 -16.64 -30.49 5.96
C ALA A 90 -17.32 -29.55 4.94
N ASP A 91 -18.61 -29.29 5.13
CA ASP A 91 -19.41 -28.38 4.29
C ASP A 91 -18.89 -26.94 4.37
N GLY A 92 -18.56 -26.46 5.58
CA GLY A 92 -17.90 -25.18 5.77
C GLY A 92 -16.57 -25.08 5.01
N VAL A 93 -15.72 -26.12 5.07
CA VAL A 93 -14.43 -26.12 4.35
C VAL A 93 -14.62 -26.16 2.83
N ALA A 94 -15.59 -26.93 2.34
CA ALA A 94 -15.95 -26.97 0.93
C ALA A 94 -16.52 -25.64 0.44
N LEU A 95 -17.42 -25.02 1.21
CA LEU A 95 -18.04 -23.73 0.92
C LEU A 95 -16.99 -22.60 0.92
N PHE A 96 -16.07 -22.62 1.88
CA PHE A 96 -14.92 -21.72 1.87
C PHE A 96 -14.12 -21.84 0.58
N SER A 97 -13.89 -23.07 0.11
CA SER A 97 -13.15 -23.34 -1.12
C SER A 97 -13.88 -22.81 -2.35
N VAL A 98 -15.20 -22.95 -2.43
CA VAL A 98 -16.03 -22.30 -3.46
C VAL A 98 -15.92 -20.78 -3.39
N ALA A 99 -16.06 -20.21 -2.19
CA ALA A 99 -16.02 -18.76 -2.00
C ALA A 99 -14.65 -18.13 -2.34
N VAL A 100 -13.55 -18.86 -2.16
CA VAL A 100 -12.21 -18.39 -2.53
C VAL A 100 -11.97 -18.46 -4.04
N HIS A 101 -12.44 -19.51 -4.71
CA HIS A 101 -12.06 -19.80 -6.10
C HIS A 101 -13.11 -19.40 -7.14
N ARG A 102 -14.37 -19.18 -6.75
CA ARG A 102 -15.47 -18.85 -7.68
C ARG A 102 -15.99 -17.41 -7.49
N ARG A 103 -16.80 -16.97 -8.46
CA ARG A 103 -17.42 -15.63 -8.46
C ARG A 103 -18.41 -15.50 -7.30
N THR A 104 -18.67 -14.27 -6.85
CA THR A 104 -19.57 -13.99 -5.72
C THR A 104 -20.98 -14.54 -5.94
N ARG A 105 -21.52 -14.47 -7.17
CA ARG A 105 -22.81 -15.09 -7.51
C ARG A 105 -22.85 -16.59 -7.21
N THR A 106 -21.82 -17.33 -7.65
CA THR A 106 -21.71 -18.77 -7.39
C THR A 106 -21.59 -19.08 -5.90
N ALA A 107 -20.84 -18.26 -5.15
CA ALA A 107 -20.72 -18.44 -3.71
C ALA A 107 -22.06 -18.21 -2.97
N VAL A 108 -22.83 -17.18 -3.35
CA VAL A 108 -24.16 -16.92 -2.77
C VAL A 108 -25.12 -18.07 -3.07
N ILE A 109 -25.18 -18.52 -4.32
CA ILE A 109 -26.02 -19.67 -4.72
C ILE A 109 -25.60 -20.94 -3.96
N ALA A 110 -24.30 -21.19 -3.85
CA ALA A 110 -23.76 -22.32 -3.11
C ALA A 110 -24.09 -22.27 -1.61
N THR A 111 -23.99 -21.10 -0.98
CA THR A 111 -24.40 -20.90 0.42
C THR A 111 -25.89 -21.15 0.60
N ALA A 112 -26.75 -20.61 -0.28
CA ALA A 112 -28.19 -20.80 -0.21
C ALA A 112 -28.58 -22.28 -0.42
N ALA A 113 -27.96 -22.96 -1.38
CA ALA A 113 -28.19 -24.38 -1.64
C ALA A 113 -27.75 -25.26 -0.45
N ALA A 114 -26.57 -24.99 0.13
CA ALA A 114 -26.08 -25.71 1.29
C ALA A 114 -27.02 -25.52 2.50
N LEU A 115 -27.49 -24.30 2.76
CA LEU A 115 -28.46 -24.02 3.82
C LEU A 115 -29.81 -24.71 3.59
N ALA A 116 -30.32 -24.70 2.35
CA ALA A 116 -31.57 -25.37 2.01
C ALA A 116 -31.49 -26.90 2.19
N VAL A 117 -30.39 -27.52 1.74
CA VAL A 117 -30.16 -28.96 1.92
C VAL A 117 -30.06 -29.32 3.39
N MET A 118 -29.29 -28.57 4.18
CA MET A 118 -29.16 -28.81 5.63
C MET A 118 -30.49 -28.64 6.35
N TRP A 119 -31.26 -27.61 6.04
CA TRP A 119 -32.58 -27.39 6.62
C TRP A 119 -33.54 -28.54 6.32
N LEU A 120 -33.58 -29.01 5.07
CA LEU A 120 -34.39 -30.17 4.66
C LEU A 120 -33.92 -31.48 5.33
N ALA A 121 -32.61 -31.65 5.53
CA ALA A 121 -32.06 -32.84 6.15
C ALA A 121 -32.36 -32.92 7.66
N PHE A 122 -32.39 -31.78 8.35
CA PHE A 122 -32.71 -31.72 9.78
C PHE A 122 -34.21 -31.74 10.10
N ALA A 123 -35.08 -31.31 9.17
CA ALA A 123 -36.52 -31.28 9.37
C ALA A 123 -37.16 -32.61 9.87
N PRO A 124 -36.77 -33.80 9.34
CA PRO A 124 -37.34 -35.07 9.81
C PRO A 124 -36.59 -35.70 11.00
N VAL A 125 -35.52 -35.09 11.51
CA VAL A 125 -34.66 -35.69 12.55
C VAL A 125 -35.29 -35.53 13.94
N ARG A 126 -35.06 -36.50 14.84
CA ARG A 126 -35.47 -36.39 16.24
C ARG A 126 -34.85 -35.16 16.91
N GLY A 127 -35.72 -34.20 17.21
CA GLY A 127 -35.40 -32.99 17.95
C GLY A 127 -36.62 -32.09 17.98
N GLY A 128 -36.82 -31.42 19.10
CA GLY A 128 -37.89 -30.45 19.24
C GLY A 128 -37.74 -29.26 18.26
N PRO A 129 -38.83 -28.62 17.78
CA PRO A 129 -38.79 -27.44 16.91
C PRO A 129 -37.80 -26.36 17.38
N ALA A 130 -37.69 -26.18 18.70
CA ALA A 130 -36.73 -25.30 19.34
C ALA A 130 -35.26 -25.61 18.98
N THR A 131 -34.87 -26.88 19.06
CA THR A 131 -33.51 -27.34 18.76
C THR A 131 -33.22 -27.20 17.27
N GLN A 132 -34.20 -27.52 16.42
CA GLN A 132 -34.07 -27.39 14.97
C GLN A 132 -33.85 -25.94 14.54
N LEU A 133 -34.58 -24.98 15.13
CA LEU A 133 -34.41 -23.56 14.84
C LEU A 133 -33.08 -22.99 15.34
N THR A 134 -32.65 -23.43 16.52
CA THR A 134 -31.35 -23.05 17.08
C THR A 134 -30.22 -23.49 16.14
N ASN A 135 -30.27 -24.74 15.67
CA ASN A 135 -29.29 -25.27 14.73
C ASN A 135 -29.35 -24.58 13.37
N ALA A 136 -30.54 -24.30 12.83
CA ALA A 136 -30.70 -23.54 11.60
C ALA A 136 -30.07 -22.14 11.72
N GLY A 137 -30.24 -21.46 12.86
CA GLY A 137 -29.61 -20.16 13.12
C GLY A 137 -28.08 -20.23 13.19
N LEU A 138 -27.53 -21.27 13.83
CA LEU A 138 -26.10 -21.53 13.89
C LEU A 138 -25.52 -21.83 12.49
N ASP A 139 -26.19 -22.67 11.70
CA ASP A 139 -25.78 -23.02 10.33
C ASP A 139 -25.78 -21.81 9.40
N VAL A 140 -26.84 -20.99 9.44
CA VAL A 140 -26.92 -19.73 8.70
C VAL A 140 -25.74 -18.83 9.05
N THR A 141 -25.49 -18.63 10.35
CA THR A 141 -24.39 -17.77 10.83
C THR A 141 -23.03 -18.31 10.38
N ALA A 142 -22.80 -19.61 10.55
CA ALA A 142 -21.56 -20.26 10.19
C ALA A 142 -21.30 -20.21 8.67
N PHE A 143 -22.26 -20.61 7.84
CA PHE A 143 -22.07 -20.72 6.39
C PHE A 143 -21.97 -19.35 5.72
N VAL A 144 -22.76 -18.36 6.16
CA VAL A 144 -22.63 -16.97 5.68
C VAL A 144 -21.28 -16.40 6.09
N GLY A 145 -20.85 -16.61 7.34
CA GLY A 145 -19.55 -16.18 7.83
C GLY A 145 -18.39 -16.78 7.03
N VAL A 146 -18.43 -18.10 6.79
CA VAL A 146 -17.45 -18.84 5.98
C VAL A 146 -17.40 -18.32 4.54
N ALA A 147 -18.55 -18.11 3.90
CA ALA A 147 -18.62 -17.57 2.55
C ALA A 147 -18.05 -16.14 2.46
N ALA A 148 -18.38 -15.28 3.44
CA ALA A 148 -17.85 -13.93 3.53
C ALA A 148 -16.31 -13.93 3.71
N LEU A 149 -15.79 -14.80 4.57
CA LEU A 149 -14.34 -14.97 4.77
C LEU A 149 -13.62 -15.44 3.50
N GLY A 150 -14.22 -16.39 2.77
CA GLY A 150 -13.68 -16.85 1.48
C GLY A 150 -13.64 -15.74 0.44
N GLN A 151 -14.72 -14.97 0.31
CA GLN A 151 -14.78 -13.80 -0.59
C GLN A 151 -13.77 -12.71 -0.20
N LEU A 152 -13.61 -12.43 1.10
CA LEU A 152 -12.60 -11.49 1.59
C LEU A 152 -11.19 -11.95 1.20
N ARG A 153 -10.88 -13.24 1.32
CA ARG A 153 -9.59 -13.81 0.90
C ARG A 153 -9.41 -13.71 -0.62
N ARG A 154 -10.45 -13.95 -1.41
CA ARG A 154 -10.43 -13.77 -2.88
C ARG A 154 -10.12 -12.33 -3.26
N GLN A 155 -10.83 -11.36 -2.67
CA GLN A 155 -10.59 -9.94 -2.92
C GLN A 155 -9.18 -9.51 -2.52
N ARG A 156 -8.68 -9.95 -1.35
CA ARG A 156 -7.30 -9.69 -0.93
C ARG A 156 -6.29 -10.26 -1.91
N LYS A 157 -6.53 -11.46 -2.43
CA LYS A 157 -5.66 -12.08 -3.45
C LYS A 157 -5.69 -11.29 -4.76
N ALA A 158 -6.89 -10.91 -5.24
CA ALA A 158 -7.06 -10.10 -6.44
C ALA A 158 -6.38 -8.73 -6.31
N ARG A 159 -6.59 -8.05 -5.19
CA ARG A 159 -5.99 -6.75 -4.90
C ARG A 159 -4.48 -6.82 -4.77
N ARG A 160 -3.94 -7.88 -4.17
CA ARG A 160 -2.49 -8.13 -4.15
C ARG A 160 -1.93 -8.31 -5.56
N LEU A 161 -2.60 -9.10 -6.40
CA LEU A 161 -2.19 -9.31 -7.79
C LEU A 161 -2.22 -8.01 -8.60
N GLU A 162 -3.29 -7.23 -8.46
CA GLU A 162 -3.43 -5.92 -9.10
C GLU A 162 -2.34 -4.95 -8.63
N LEU A 163 -2.07 -4.89 -7.32
CA LEU A 163 -0.99 -4.07 -6.78
C LEU A 163 0.39 -4.52 -7.29
N THR A 164 0.66 -5.83 -7.35
CA THR A 164 1.92 -6.32 -7.92
C THR A 164 2.05 -6.02 -9.41
N ALA A 165 0.95 -6.05 -10.16
CA ALA A 165 0.96 -5.68 -11.58
C ALA A 165 1.25 -4.18 -11.75
N ARG A 166 0.57 -3.32 -10.99
CA ARG A 166 0.83 -1.87 -10.99
C ARG A 166 2.26 -1.54 -10.53
N LEU A 167 2.82 -2.30 -9.58
CA LEU A 167 4.23 -2.16 -9.16
C LEU A 167 5.19 -2.53 -10.27
N ALA A 168 4.91 -3.60 -11.02
CA ALA A 168 5.73 -3.99 -12.15
C ALA A 168 5.65 -2.96 -13.30
N GLU A 169 4.47 -2.38 -13.52
CA GLU A 169 4.25 -1.32 -14.53
C GLU A 169 4.96 -0.02 -14.16
N ALA A 170 4.80 0.46 -12.92
CA ALA A 170 5.49 1.66 -12.45
C ALA A 170 7.02 1.51 -12.46
N GLU A 171 7.56 0.32 -12.18
CA GLU A 171 9.00 0.08 -12.26
C GLU A 171 9.50 0.07 -13.72
N ARG A 172 8.67 -0.34 -14.69
CA ARG A 172 9.00 -0.23 -16.12
C ARG A 172 9.01 1.21 -16.57
N GLU A 173 7.93 1.95 -16.31
CA GLU A 173 7.85 3.39 -16.64
C GLU A 173 9.02 4.18 -16.06
N ARG A 174 9.45 3.85 -14.84
CA ARG A 174 10.63 4.42 -14.20
C ARG A 174 11.92 4.18 -15.00
N ARG A 175 12.13 2.94 -15.47
CA ARG A 175 13.32 2.58 -16.26
C ARG A 175 13.29 3.25 -17.62
N ASP A 176 12.14 3.23 -18.28
CA ASP A 176 11.95 3.84 -19.59
C ASP A 176 12.20 5.36 -19.53
N ALA A 177 11.69 6.03 -18.49
CA ALA A 177 11.93 7.46 -18.28
C ALA A 177 13.41 7.78 -18.03
N ALA A 178 14.11 6.95 -17.25
CA ALA A 178 15.54 7.12 -17.01
C ALA A 178 16.38 6.87 -18.28
N ALA A 179 16.03 5.87 -19.07
CA ALA A 179 16.69 5.57 -20.34
C ALA A 179 16.49 6.69 -21.38
N ALA A 180 15.26 7.19 -21.52
CA ALA A 180 14.94 8.31 -22.41
C ALA A 180 15.68 9.60 -22.00
N GLU A 181 15.81 9.84 -20.69
CA GLU A 181 16.61 10.96 -20.16
C GLU A 181 18.10 10.78 -20.49
N ARG A 182 18.67 9.60 -20.27
CA ARG A 182 20.06 9.28 -20.59
C ARG A 182 20.37 9.50 -22.07
N GLU A 183 19.51 9.01 -22.96
CA GLU A 183 19.67 9.18 -24.41
C GLU A 183 19.62 10.65 -24.82
N ARG A 184 18.69 11.43 -24.23
CA ARG A 184 18.63 12.87 -24.45
C ARG A 184 19.91 13.57 -23.99
N LEU A 185 20.41 13.25 -22.79
CA LEU A 185 21.65 13.83 -22.26
C LEU A 185 22.85 13.47 -23.12
N ALA A 186 22.97 12.22 -23.58
CA ALA A 186 24.05 11.80 -24.46
C ALA A 186 24.05 12.59 -25.78
N ARG A 187 22.87 12.79 -26.38
CA ARG A 187 22.70 13.60 -27.60
C ARG A 187 23.06 15.07 -27.36
N ASP A 188 22.53 15.68 -26.30
CA ASP A 188 22.81 17.07 -25.94
C ASP A 188 24.33 17.29 -25.70
N LEU A 189 25.01 16.33 -25.05
CA LEU A 189 26.45 16.38 -24.83
C LEU A 189 27.25 16.24 -26.14
N HIS A 190 26.86 15.30 -27.01
CA HIS A 190 27.51 15.09 -28.29
C HIS A 190 27.40 16.32 -29.21
N ASP A 191 26.21 16.90 -29.30
CA ASP A 191 25.92 18.03 -30.19
C ASP A 191 26.62 19.31 -29.72
N VAL A 192 26.54 19.61 -28.42
CA VAL A 192 27.11 20.85 -27.85
C VAL A 192 28.62 20.78 -27.76
N ALA A 193 29.20 19.73 -27.19
CA ALA A 193 30.63 19.75 -26.89
C ALA A 193 31.45 19.00 -27.94
N GLY A 194 30.94 17.90 -28.50
CA GLY A 194 31.62 17.14 -29.54
C GLY A 194 31.89 17.96 -30.80
N HIS A 195 30.86 18.64 -31.33
CA HIS A 195 30.99 19.44 -32.55
C HIS A 195 31.88 20.67 -32.34
N HIS A 196 31.67 21.41 -31.25
CA HIS A 196 32.37 22.66 -30.96
C HIS A 196 33.85 22.44 -30.61
N LEU A 197 34.18 21.46 -29.74
CA LEU A 197 35.58 21.18 -29.40
C LEU A 197 36.35 20.57 -30.58
N SER A 198 35.69 19.78 -31.43
CA SER A 198 36.32 19.25 -32.65
C SER A 198 36.70 20.37 -33.62
N ALA A 199 35.83 21.37 -33.79
CA ALA A 199 36.12 22.56 -34.59
C ALA A 199 37.33 23.34 -34.03
N VAL A 200 37.42 23.48 -32.69
CA VAL A 200 38.59 24.09 -32.04
C VAL A 200 39.87 23.30 -32.31
N VAL A 201 39.85 21.97 -32.22
CA VAL A 201 41.03 21.14 -32.55
C VAL A 201 41.47 21.36 -34.00
N VAL A 202 40.54 21.32 -34.95
CA VAL A 202 40.84 21.46 -36.39
C VAL A 202 41.39 22.85 -36.69
N HIS A 203 40.70 23.92 -36.25
CA HIS A 203 41.11 25.29 -36.51
C HIS A 203 42.43 25.65 -35.83
N SER A 204 42.62 25.24 -34.57
CA SER A 204 43.88 25.54 -33.85
C SER A 204 45.08 24.77 -34.41
N THR A 205 44.88 23.52 -34.84
CA THR A 205 45.96 22.73 -35.48
C THR A 205 46.29 23.26 -36.88
N ALA A 206 45.30 23.73 -37.64
CA ALA A 206 45.52 24.33 -38.95
C ALA A 206 46.26 25.67 -38.83
N ALA A 207 45.82 26.54 -37.92
CA ALA A 207 46.44 27.83 -37.66
C ALA A 207 47.88 27.69 -37.12
N SER A 208 48.19 26.67 -36.32
CA SER A 208 49.55 26.47 -35.79
C SER A 208 50.57 26.00 -36.84
N ARG A 209 50.11 25.57 -38.02
CA ARG A 209 50.98 25.15 -39.13
C ARG A 209 51.24 26.26 -40.15
N LEU A 210 50.53 27.38 -40.02
CA LEU A 210 50.62 28.53 -40.91
C LEU A 210 51.35 29.64 -40.15
N ASP A 211 52.41 30.20 -40.72
CA ASP A 211 53.12 31.35 -40.13
C ASP A 211 52.37 32.67 -40.43
N ASP A 212 51.08 32.71 -40.07
CA ASP A 212 50.18 33.87 -40.22
C ASP A 212 49.70 34.34 -38.82
N PRO A 213 50.23 35.45 -38.28
CA PRO A 213 49.89 35.97 -36.96
C PRO A 213 48.41 36.36 -36.82
N ASP A 214 47.81 36.91 -37.88
CA ASP A 214 46.41 37.34 -37.88
C ASP A 214 45.48 36.14 -37.85
N LEU A 215 45.82 35.09 -38.60
CA LEU A 215 45.09 33.82 -38.55
C LEU A 215 45.21 33.15 -37.18
N ALA A 216 46.40 33.17 -36.57
CA ALA A 216 46.62 32.64 -35.23
C ALA A 216 45.77 33.38 -34.18
N GLY A 217 45.73 34.72 -34.23
CA GLY A 217 44.91 35.53 -33.34
C GLY A 217 43.39 35.30 -33.53
N ARG A 218 42.93 35.16 -34.79
CA ARG A 218 41.54 34.78 -35.09
C ARG A 218 41.19 33.40 -34.55
N ALA A 219 42.07 32.42 -34.70
CA ALA A 219 41.87 31.06 -34.21
C ALA A 219 41.83 31.00 -32.67
N LEU A 220 42.71 31.74 -31.98
CA LEU A 220 42.70 31.83 -30.51
C LEU A 220 41.42 32.50 -29.98
N ARG A 221 40.95 33.60 -30.60
CA ARG A 221 39.66 34.22 -30.26
C ARG A 221 38.49 33.27 -30.44
N ALA A 222 38.41 32.62 -31.60
CA ALA A 222 37.38 31.64 -31.89
C ALA A 222 37.40 30.48 -30.88
N ALA A 223 38.59 30.01 -30.48
CA ALA A 223 38.73 28.96 -29.47
C ALA A 223 38.26 29.41 -28.08
N ALA A 224 38.58 30.64 -27.65
CA ALA A 224 38.13 31.20 -26.38
C ALA A 224 36.60 31.36 -26.33
N ASP A 225 36.00 31.92 -27.39
CA ASP A 225 34.55 32.12 -27.48
C ASP A 225 33.80 30.79 -27.49
N THR A 226 34.24 29.85 -28.33
CA THR A 226 33.68 28.50 -28.39
C THR A 226 33.83 27.77 -27.05
N GLY A 227 34.97 27.89 -26.38
CA GLY A 227 35.20 27.32 -25.05
C GLY A 227 34.23 27.88 -23.99
N ARG A 228 33.98 29.19 -23.99
CA ARG A 228 33.01 29.82 -23.07
C ARG A 228 31.57 29.37 -23.35
N GLU A 229 31.19 29.21 -24.61
CA GLU A 229 29.87 28.68 -24.98
C GLU A 229 29.67 27.24 -24.52
N VAL A 230 30.66 26.38 -24.76
CA VAL A 230 30.67 24.98 -24.28
C VAL A 230 30.59 24.94 -22.76
N LEU A 231 31.42 25.73 -22.05
CA LEU A 231 31.41 25.79 -20.58
C LEU A 231 30.05 26.25 -20.03
N LYS A 232 29.43 27.26 -20.66
CA LYS A 232 28.11 27.78 -20.26
C LYS A 232 27.00 26.78 -20.52
N ALA A 233 27.09 25.97 -21.57
CA ALA A 233 26.11 24.94 -21.89
C ALA A 233 26.26 23.72 -20.95
N LEU A 234 27.48 23.23 -20.74
CA LEU A 234 27.77 22.14 -19.80
C LEU A 234 27.44 22.53 -18.34
N SER A 235 27.73 23.78 -17.93
CA SER A 235 27.39 24.25 -16.58
C SER A 235 25.88 24.31 -16.35
N ARG A 236 25.08 24.62 -17.39
CA ARG A 236 23.61 24.57 -17.30
C ARG A 236 23.06 23.15 -17.12
N LEU A 237 23.71 22.15 -17.72
CA LEU A 237 23.37 20.74 -17.50
C LEU A 237 23.71 20.30 -16.07
N VAL A 238 24.75 20.88 -15.46
CA VAL A 238 25.21 20.57 -14.10
C VAL A 238 24.44 21.34 -13.01
N ASP A 239 24.05 22.60 -13.23
CA ASP A 239 23.37 23.47 -12.23
C ASP A 239 21.94 23.02 -11.88
N VAL A 240 21.35 22.12 -12.66
CA VAL A 240 20.04 21.51 -12.37
C VAL A 240 20.11 20.52 -11.17
N VAL A 241 21.32 20.14 -10.79
CA VAL A 241 21.64 19.24 -9.68
C VAL A 241 22.02 20.07 -8.44
N GLY A 242 21.00 20.45 -7.66
CA GLY A 242 21.19 21.11 -6.36
C GLY A 242 21.89 20.20 -5.33
N PRO A 243 22.45 20.77 -4.25
CA PRO A 243 23.37 20.06 -3.35
C PRO A 243 22.70 18.96 -2.54
N GLU A 244 23.28 17.76 -2.59
CA GLU A 244 23.05 16.68 -1.64
C GLU A 244 23.84 16.93 -0.35
N SER A 245 23.34 17.73 0.59
CA SER A 245 23.86 17.70 1.97
C SER A 245 22.89 18.32 2.98
N GLY A 246 22.33 17.51 3.88
CA GLY A 246 21.71 17.95 5.13
C GLY A 246 20.24 17.58 5.27
N ASP A 247 19.94 16.69 6.24
CA ASP A 247 18.70 16.43 7.02
C ASP A 247 17.27 16.57 6.40
N GLY A 248 17.13 16.89 5.12
CA GLY A 248 15.86 17.04 4.39
C GLY A 248 15.00 18.23 4.84
N ARG A 249 15.62 19.24 5.47
CA ARG A 249 14.93 20.43 6.01
C ARG A 249 15.06 21.62 5.06
N LEU A 250 13.96 22.32 4.78
CA LEU A 250 13.96 23.52 3.94
C LEU A 250 14.86 24.62 4.53
N GLU A 251 14.97 24.69 5.85
CA GLU A 251 15.89 25.58 6.57
C GLU A 251 17.35 25.41 6.16
N THR A 252 17.76 24.19 5.82
CA THR A 252 19.14 23.86 5.42
C THR A 252 19.33 24.02 3.91
N LEU A 253 18.30 23.66 3.14
CA LEU A 253 18.35 23.59 1.67
C LEU A 253 18.19 24.95 0.97
N LEU A 254 17.37 25.86 1.51
CA LEU A 254 17.07 27.15 0.88
C LEU A 254 18.18 28.22 1.02
N PRO A 255 18.90 28.35 2.15
CA PRO A 255 19.93 29.39 2.27
C PRO A 255 21.07 29.28 1.24
N PRO A 256 21.63 28.09 0.91
CA PRO A 256 22.63 27.96 -0.15
C PRO A 256 22.11 28.40 -1.52
N LEU A 257 20.84 28.09 -1.84
CA LEU A 257 20.18 28.47 -3.09
C LEU A 257 20.03 30.00 -3.18
N CYS A 258 19.53 30.65 -2.14
CA CYS A 258 19.38 32.10 -2.10
C CYS A 258 20.74 32.82 -2.18
N ARG A 259 21.77 32.34 -1.43
CA ARG A 259 23.13 32.89 -1.51
C ARG A 259 23.75 32.77 -2.90
N GLY A 260 23.43 31.69 -3.64
CA GLY A 260 23.85 31.52 -5.02
C GLY A 260 23.37 32.67 -5.92
N LEU A 261 22.09 33.05 -5.80
CA LEU A 261 21.52 34.17 -6.55
C LEU A 261 22.05 35.54 -6.10
N VAL A 262 22.32 35.73 -4.81
CA VAL A 262 22.96 36.96 -4.31
C VAL A 262 24.33 37.18 -4.95
N ARG A 263 25.12 36.12 -5.12
CA ARG A 263 26.42 36.20 -5.83
C ARG A 263 26.28 36.55 -7.32
N LEU A 264 25.11 36.33 -7.90
CA LEU A 264 24.79 36.70 -9.29
C LEU A 264 24.18 38.10 -9.40
N GLY A 265 24.17 38.88 -8.32
CA GLY A 265 23.73 40.28 -8.31
C GLY A 265 22.23 40.49 -8.01
N VAL A 266 21.50 39.46 -7.57
CA VAL A 266 20.06 39.56 -7.25
C VAL A 266 19.87 39.68 -5.74
N PRO A 267 19.29 40.77 -5.20
CA PRO A 267 19.04 40.89 -3.76
C PRO A 267 17.95 39.91 -3.32
N VAL A 268 18.30 38.90 -2.51
CA VAL A 268 17.34 37.88 -2.01
C VAL A 268 17.27 37.89 -0.49
N THR A 269 16.05 38.02 0.06
CA THR A 269 15.76 37.87 1.49
C THR A 269 15.01 36.55 1.73
N LEU A 270 15.41 35.77 2.75
CA LEU A 270 14.78 34.50 3.13
C LEU A 270 14.26 34.57 4.57
N SER A 271 12.98 34.26 4.77
CA SER A 271 12.35 34.08 6.08
C SER A 271 11.76 32.67 6.22
N VAL A 272 12.05 32.00 7.34
CA VAL A 272 11.49 30.67 7.65
C VAL A 272 10.87 30.68 9.05
N GLU A 273 9.56 30.46 9.13
CA GLU A 273 8.76 30.52 10.36
C GLU A 273 8.26 29.12 10.77
N GLY A 274 8.70 28.64 11.93
CA GLY A 274 8.20 27.39 12.54
C GLY A 274 8.83 26.10 11.99
N PRO A 275 10.16 25.99 11.89
CA PRO A 275 10.84 24.90 11.19
C PRO A 275 10.42 23.51 11.72
N ARG A 276 9.86 22.68 10.84
CA ARG A 276 9.40 21.31 11.15
C ARG A 276 9.90 20.31 10.13
N ARG A 277 10.08 19.07 10.57
CA ARG A 277 10.40 17.96 9.66
C ARG A 277 9.17 17.60 8.82
N LEU A 278 9.31 17.69 7.51
CA LEU A 278 8.26 17.34 6.55
C LEU A 278 8.53 15.97 5.93
N ARG A 279 7.51 15.45 5.24
CA ARG A 279 7.69 14.31 4.34
C ARG A 279 8.64 14.74 3.20
N PRO A 280 9.56 13.87 2.74
CA PRO A 280 10.49 14.19 1.65
C PRO A 280 9.80 14.72 0.40
N GLN A 281 8.61 14.20 0.06
CA GLN A 281 7.83 14.66 -1.09
C GLN A 281 7.42 16.14 -0.98
N VAL A 282 7.02 16.58 0.21
CA VAL A 282 6.61 17.98 0.47
C VAL A 282 7.85 18.89 0.46
N THR A 283 8.95 18.46 1.09
CA THR A 283 10.24 19.18 1.05
C THR A 283 10.72 19.38 -0.39
N ASN A 284 10.72 18.32 -1.20
CA ASN A 284 11.19 18.37 -2.58
C ASN A 284 10.31 19.26 -3.47
N ALA A 285 8.98 19.14 -3.34
CA ALA A 285 8.06 20.00 -4.07
C ALA A 285 8.27 21.48 -3.71
N ALA A 286 8.37 21.80 -2.42
CA ALA A 286 8.62 23.15 -1.95
C ALA A 286 9.97 23.71 -2.45
N TYR A 287 11.05 22.93 -2.34
CA TYR A 287 12.38 23.33 -2.82
C TYR A 287 12.36 23.64 -4.32
N ARG A 288 11.76 22.76 -5.14
CA ARG A 288 11.67 22.95 -6.60
C ARG A 288 10.76 24.12 -7.00
N ILE A 289 9.69 24.38 -6.25
CA ILE A 289 8.85 25.57 -6.46
C ILE A 289 9.67 26.83 -6.19
N VAL A 290 10.41 26.89 -5.08
CA VAL A 290 11.27 28.04 -4.77
C VAL A 290 12.36 28.23 -5.82
N GLN A 291 13.04 27.15 -6.23
CA GLN A 291 14.11 27.20 -7.24
C GLN A 291 13.60 27.74 -8.58
N GLU A 292 12.48 27.23 -9.08
CA GLU A 292 11.90 27.67 -10.35
C GLU A 292 11.41 29.12 -10.25
N ALA A 293 10.79 29.51 -9.13
CA ALA A 293 10.35 30.89 -8.90
C ALA A 293 11.52 31.88 -8.86
N LEU A 294 12.62 31.53 -8.17
CA LEU A 294 13.86 32.31 -8.13
C LEU A 294 14.52 32.43 -9.51
N THR A 295 14.52 31.34 -10.29
CA THR A 295 15.05 31.35 -11.68
C THR A 295 14.21 32.23 -12.59
N ASN A 296 12.88 32.22 -12.42
CA ASN A 296 11.98 33.12 -13.14
C ASN A 296 12.23 34.58 -12.75
N ALA A 297 12.43 34.90 -11.47
CA ALA A 297 12.79 36.25 -11.04
C ALA A 297 14.11 36.72 -11.68
N MET A 298 15.14 35.87 -11.73
CA MET A 298 16.39 36.20 -12.45
C MET A 298 16.18 36.45 -13.95
N ARG A 299 15.27 35.70 -14.59
CA ARG A 299 15.05 35.80 -16.03
C ARG A 299 14.22 37.03 -16.43
N TYR A 300 13.17 37.32 -15.66
CA TYR A 300 12.15 38.30 -16.03
C TYR A 300 12.21 39.59 -15.21
N ALA A 301 12.98 39.64 -14.13
CA ALA A 301 13.10 40.80 -13.25
C ALA A 301 14.55 40.97 -12.76
N GLN A 302 15.48 41.12 -13.71
CA GLN A 302 16.90 41.32 -13.42
C GLN A 302 17.11 42.54 -12.50
N GLY A 303 17.88 42.36 -11.43
CA GLY A 303 18.16 43.41 -10.44
C GLY A 303 17.04 43.70 -9.43
N ALA A 304 15.83 43.17 -9.60
CA ALA A 304 14.75 43.36 -8.65
C ALA A 304 14.98 42.56 -7.35
N ALA A 305 14.62 43.17 -6.21
CA ALA A 305 14.68 42.48 -4.93
C ALA A 305 13.66 41.33 -4.86
N VAL A 306 14.06 40.20 -4.29
CA VAL A 306 13.22 39.00 -4.16
C VAL A 306 13.08 38.60 -2.69
N ASN A 307 11.85 38.35 -2.24
CA ASN A 307 11.54 37.89 -0.90
C ASN A 307 10.99 36.46 -0.92
N VAL A 308 11.62 35.55 -0.18
CA VAL A 308 11.23 34.15 -0.03
C VAL A 308 10.74 33.93 1.39
N SER A 309 9.48 33.50 1.56
CA SER A 309 8.91 33.16 2.86
C SER A 309 8.42 31.71 2.92
N VAL A 310 8.79 31.00 3.98
CA VAL A 310 8.32 29.64 4.26
C VAL A 310 7.67 29.59 5.64
N ARG A 311 6.39 29.22 5.70
CA ARG A 311 5.62 29.16 6.94
C ARG A 311 5.00 27.78 7.16
N TYR A 312 5.24 27.21 8.34
CA TYR A 312 4.72 25.90 8.72
C TYR A 312 3.40 26.02 9.50
N GLY A 313 2.27 25.68 8.88
CA GLY A 313 0.95 25.66 9.51
C GLY A 313 0.59 24.34 10.21
N SER A 314 -0.61 24.28 10.81
CA SER A 314 -1.13 23.10 11.54
C SER A 314 -1.54 21.92 10.65
N GLY A 315 -1.50 22.06 9.32
CA GLY A 315 -1.83 21.01 8.36
C GLY A 315 -1.34 21.24 6.93
N ALA A 316 -0.63 22.34 6.69
CA ALA A 316 -0.08 22.70 5.38
C ALA A 316 1.23 23.49 5.55
N LEU A 317 2.10 23.41 4.54
CA LEU A 317 3.25 24.28 4.35
C LEU A 317 2.87 25.38 3.36
N GLU A 318 3.11 26.63 3.74
CA GLU A 318 2.94 27.79 2.87
C GLU A 318 4.31 28.28 2.38
N VAL A 319 4.45 28.45 1.07
CA VAL A 319 5.66 28.96 0.42
C VAL A 319 5.26 30.16 -0.43
N SER A 320 5.98 31.28 -0.29
CA SER A 320 5.79 32.47 -1.13
C SER A 320 7.14 32.96 -1.63
N VAL A 321 7.22 33.29 -2.92
CA VAL A 321 8.36 33.95 -3.56
C VAL A 321 7.84 35.19 -4.27
N ALA A 322 8.32 36.36 -3.86
CA ALA A 322 7.83 37.65 -4.32
C ALA A 322 8.97 38.53 -4.89
N ASN A 323 8.80 38.85 -6.15
CA ASN A 323 9.40 39.87 -6.99
C ASN A 323 9.10 41.35 -6.76
N ALA A 324 10.06 42.27 -6.60
CA ALA A 324 9.78 43.69 -6.87
C ALA A 324 9.62 43.95 -8.39
N ALA A 325 9.08 45.11 -8.75
CA ALA A 325 9.01 45.56 -10.15
C ALA A 325 10.43 45.72 -10.75
N PRO A 326 10.66 45.32 -12.01
CA PRO A 326 11.94 45.50 -12.67
C PRO A 326 12.26 46.99 -12.88
N ALA A 327 13.55 47.35 -12.81
CA ALA A 327 14.01 48.75 -12.92
C ALA A 327 13.92 49.30 -14.36
N GLU A 328 13.91 48.43 -15.38
CA GLU A 328 13.75 48.77 -16.80
C GLU A 328 12.77 47.80 -17.48
N GLU A 329 11.97 48.29 -18.43
CA GLU A 329 11.15 47.45 -19.30
C GLU A 329 12.06 46.68 -20.28
N MET A 330 12.42 45.47 -19.91
CA MET A 330 13.22 44.58 -20.75
C MET A 330 12.35 43.90 -21.81
N PRO A 331 12.82 43.79 -23.07
CA PRO A 331 12.18 42.95 -24.07
C PRO A 331 12.10 41.51 -23.56
N VAL A 332 10.90 40.92 -23.58
CA VAL A 332 10.69 39.52 -23.18
C VAL A 332 11.58 38.63 -24.06
N PRO A 333 12.51 37.84 -23.49
CA PRO A 333 13.32 36.92 -24.29
C PRO A 333 12.40 35.94 -25.03
N ALA A 334 12.52 35.83 -26.35
CA ALA A 334 11.67 34.99 -27.21
C ALA A 334 11.76 33.47 -26.93
N LEU A 335 12.59 33.05 -25.97
CA LEU A 335 12.91 31.66 -25.62
C LEU A 335 12.51 31.35 -24.16
N GLY A 336 11.22 31.47 -23.84
CA GLY A 336 10.65 31.06 -22.55
C GLY A 336 9.49 30.11 -22.77
N GLY A 337 9.71 28.80 -22.68
CA GLY A 337 8.75 27.76 -23.10
C GLY A 337 7.45 27.62 -22.30
N GLY A 338 6.98 28.64 -21.56
CA GLY A 338 5.68 28.70 -20.87
C GLY A 338 5.43 27.63 -19.78
N ARG A 339 6.36 26.70 -19.60
CA ARG A 339 6.19 25.47 -18.83
C ARG A 339 6.51 25.60 -17.33
N GLY A 340 7.23 26.64 -16.91
CA GLY A 340 7.68 26.80 -15.52
C GLY A 340 6.52 26.87 -14.51
N ILE A 341 5.53 27.74 -14.77
CA ILE A 341 4.35 27.88 -13.89
C ILE A 341 3.47 26.63 -13.92
N ALA A 342 3.25 26.03 -15.10
CA ALA A 342 2.50 24.80 -15.24
C ALA A 342 3.13 23.65 -14.44
N GLY A 343 4.45 23.47 -14.54
CA GLY A 343 5.18 22.46 -13.78
C GLY A 343 5.21 22.72 -12.27
N MET A 344 5.26 23.99 -11.84
CA MET A 344 5.11 24.32 -10.42
C MET A 344 3.70 23.98 -9.90
N ARG A 345 2.66 24.25 -10.70
CA ARG A 345 1.27 23.95 -10.34
C ARG A 345 1.00 22.46 -10.25
N GLU A 346 1.45 21.70 -11.24
CA GLU A 346 1.34 20.24 -11.27
C GLU A 346 2.00 19.60 -10.04
N ARG A 347 3.19 20.08 -9.64
CA ARG A 347 3.88 19.62 -8.43
C ARG A 347 3.09 19.89 -7.14
N ALA A 348 2.39 21.03 -7.05
CA ALA A 348 1.55 21.35 -5.89
C ALA A 348 0.29 20.47 -5.87
N GLU A 349 -0.38 20.33 -7.02
CA GLU A 349 -1.60 19.53 -7.18
C GLU A 349 -1.36 18.04 -6.93
N ALA A 350 -0.19 17.52 -7.32
CA ALA A 350 0.21 16.13 -7.03
C ALA A 350 0.23 15.79 -5.53
N LEU A 351 0.38 16.80 -4.67
CA LEU A 351 0.32 16.67 -3.20
C LEU A 351 -1.06 17.01 -2.62
N GLY A 352 -2.06 17.29 -3.46
CA GLY A 352 -3.36 17.81 -3.05
C GLY A 352 -3.32 19.27 -2.61
N GLY A 353 -2.25 19.99 -2.97
CA GLY A 353 -2.05 21.40 -2.68
C GLY A 353 -2.48 22.31 -3.82
N THR A 354 -2.23 23.60 -3.66
CA THR A 354 -2.57 24.63 -4.64
C THR A 354 -1.39 25.55 -4.90
N LEU A 355 -1.36 26.15 -6.09
CA LEU A 355 -0.36 27.15 -6.47
C LEU A 355 -1.01 28.29 -7.26
N ALA A 356 -0.76 29.52 -6.82
CA ALA A 356 -1.11 30.76 -7.49
C ALA A 356 0.16 31.49 -7.91
N ALA A 357 0.19 32.00 -9.14
CA ALA A 357 1.28 32.82 -9.66
C ALA A 357 0.67 33.98 -10.45
N GLY A 358 1.06 35.21 -10.14
CA GLY A 358 0.52 36.40 -10.79
C GLY A 358 1.23 37.68 -10.37
N PRO A 359 0.95 38.81 -11.06
CA PRO A 359 1.48 40.10 -10.66
C PRO A 359 0.92 40.51 -9.29
N ASP A 360 1.74 41.17 -8.49
CA ASP A 360 1.25 41.89 -7.31
C ASP A 360 0.79 43.30 -7.72
N GLY A 361 -0.07 43.92 -6.91
CA GLY A 361 -0.59 45.27 -7.19
C GLY A 361 0.47 46.37 -7.21
N SER A 362 1.75 46.06 -6.93
CA SER A 362 2.90 46.96 -7.00
C SER A 362 3.74 46.81 -8.27
N GLY A 363 3.30 46.01 -9.25
CA GLY A 363 4.03 45.75 -10.49
C GLY A 363 5.13 44.68 -10.37
N GLY A 364 5.22 44.04 -9.21
CA GLY A 364 6.02 42.87 -8.95
C GLY A 364 5.29 41.58 -9.31
N TRP A 365 5.88 40.44 -8.97
CA TRP A 365 5.30 39.12 -9.26
C TRP A 365 5.39 38.19 -8.05
N THR A 366 4.30 37.53 -7.70
CA THR A 366 4.24 36.62 -6.55
C THR A 366 3.85 35.21 -6.97
N VAL A 367 4.63 34.23 -6.52
CA VAL A 367 4.30 32.80 -6.57
C VAL A 367 4.01 32.32 -5.15
N ARG A 368 2.80 31.82 -4.91
CA ARG A 368 2.33 31.31 -3.62
C ARG A 368 1.87 29.85 -3.76
N ALA A 369 2.40 28.96 -2.94
CA ALA A 369 2.03 27.55 -2.88
C ALA A 369 1.57 27.14 -1.48
N VAL A 370 0.52 26.32 -1.42
CA VAL A 370 0.00 25.72 -0.17
C VAL A 370 0.03 24.20 -0.32
N LEU A 371 0.87 23.52 0.46
CA LEU A 371 1.12 22.08 0.34
C LEU A 371 0.63 21.34 1.60
N PRO A 372 -0.35 20.41 1.49
CA PRO A 372 -0.85 19.64 2.62
C PRO A 372 0.23 18.77 3.26
N THR A 373 0.22 18.66 4.58
CA THR A 373 1.17 17.79 5.31
C THR A 373 0.61 16.40 5.61
N SER A 374 -0.66 16.12 5.27
CA SER A 374 -1.32 14.81 5.41
C SER A 374 -2.31 14.52 4.27
N PRO A 375 -2.42 13.27 3.77
CA PRO A 375 -3.36 12.93 2.71
C PRO A 375 -4.82 12.89 3.20
N SER A 376 -5.74 13.52 2.47
CA SER A 376 -7.19 13.38 2.71
C SER A 376 -7.77 12.22 1.88
N LYS A 377 -8.47 11.29 2.51
CA LYS A 377 -9.28 10.25 1.84
C LYS A 377 -10.75 10.51 2.13
N ARG A 378 -11.56 10.78 1.10
CA ARG A 378 -13.04 10.65 1.18
C ARG A 378 -13.43 9.25 0.69
N PRO A 379 -14.16 8.43 1.48
CA PRO A 379 -14.73 7.17 0.99
C PRO A 379 -16.21 7.34 0.60
N GLY A 380 -16.58 6.80 -0.57
CA GLY A 380 -17.95 6.34 -0.82
C GLY A 380 -18.25 5.03 -0.07
N PRO A 381 -19.51 4.54 -0.09
CA PRO A 381 -19.92 3.37 0.67
C PRO A 381 -19.20 2.12 0.16
N GLY A 382 -18.39 1.50 1.01
CA GLY A 382 -17.55 0.35 0.64
C GLY A 382 -18.13 -0.99 1.11
N TRP A 383 -17.63 -2.09 0.54
CA TRP A 383 -17.75 -3.47 1.06
C TRP A 383 -17.66 -3.65 2.58
N PRO A 384 -16.91 -2.82 3.33
CA PRO A 384 -16.91 -2.94 4.77
C PRO A 384 -18.28 -2.64 5.41
N GLU A 385 -19.11 -1.78 4.82
CA GLU A 385 -20.48 -1.52 5.28
C GLU A 385 -21.41 -2.71 4.97
N VAL A 386 -21.19 -3.41 3.86
CA VAL A 386 -21.91 -4.67 3.52
C VAL A 386 -21.56 -5.79 4.51
N LEU A 387 -20.30 -5.89 4.94
CA LEU A 387 -19.87 -6.83 5.98
C LEU A 387 -20.37 -6.45 7.37
N ASP A 388 -20.59 -5.15 7.63
CA ASP A 388 -21.24 -4.69 8.86
C ASP A 388 -22.72 -5.09 8.85
N ALA A 389 -23.43 -4.87 7.74
CA ALA A 389 -24.82 -5.27 7.57
C ALA A 389 -25.01 -6.79 7.64
N ALA A 390 -24.15 -7.59 7.00
CA ALA A 390 -24.22 -9.06 7.05
C ALA A 390 -23.96 -9.62 8.46
N ALA A 391 -22.99 -9.04 9.18
CA ALA A 391 -22.68 -9.45 10.54
C ALA A 391 -23.79 -9.08 11.53
N ILE A 392 -24.41 -7.91 11.37
CA ILE A 392 -25.57 -7.49 12.15
C ILE A 392 -26.76 -8.39 11.82
N GLY A 393 -27.01 -8.67 10.55
CA GLY A 393 -28.06 -9.60 10.10
C GLY A 393 -27.92 -10.99 10.69
N ALA A 394 -26.70 -11.53 10.76
CA ALA A 394 -26.42 -12.83 11.39
C ALA A 394 -26.68 -12.82 12.91
N CYS A 395 -26.48 -11.69 13.60
CA CYS A 395 -26.80 -11.56 15.03
C CYS A 395 -28.31 -11.38 15.30
N VAL A 396 -29.06 -10.85 14.34
CA VAL A 396 -30.50 -10.56 14.48
C VAL A 396 -31.37 -11.73 14.02
N ALA A 397 -30.96 -12.45 12.97
CA ALA A 397 -31.80 -13.47 12.34
C ALA A 397 -32.17 -14.65 13.27
N PRO A 398 -31.25 -15.29 14.02
CA PRO A 398 -31.62 -16.41 14.89
C PRO A 398 -32.61 -16.02 16.01
N PRO A 399 -32.43 -14.88 16.72
CA PRO A 399 -33.44 -14.37 17.64
C PRO A 399 -34.78 -14.07 16.99
N SER A 400 -34.80 -13.37 15.85
CA SER A 400 -36.07 -13.00 15.20
C SER A 400 -36.88 -14.19 14.74
N LEU A 401 -36.25 -15.31 14.38
CA LEU A 401 -36.92 -16.55 14.00
C LEU A 401 -37.61 -17.25 15.19
N LEU A 402 -37.10 -17.09 16.43
CA LEU A 402 -37.77 -17.61 17.63
C LEU A 402 -39.12 -16.94 17.90
N ALA A 403 -39.37 -15.74 17.37
CA ALA A 403 -40.68 -15.07 17.47
C ALA A 403 -41.78 -15.74 16.64
N PHE A 404 -41.42 -16.56 15.64
CA PHE A 404 -42.34 -17.19 14.69
C PHE A 404 -42.49 -18.70 14.88
N ALA A 405 -41.79 -19.28 15.86
CA ALA A 405 -41.89 -20.69 16.22
C ALA A 405 -42.90 -20.91 17.35
N PRO A 406 -43.67 -22.02 17.37
CA PRO A 406 -44.54 -22.30 18.50
C PRO A 406 -43.68 -22.39 19.78
N PRO A 407 -43.95 -21.55 20.80
CA PRO A 407 -43.07 -21.39 21.97
C PRO A 407 -43.02 -22.61 22.90
N GLU A 408 -43.74 -23.70 22.60
CA GLU A 408 -44.07 -24.80 23.52
C GLU A 408 -42.89 -25.65 24.02
N GLU A 409 -41.65 -25.40 23.59
CA GLU A 409 -40.48 -26.16 24.10
C GLU A 409 -39.33 -25.32 24.70
N VAL A 410 -39.06 -24.09 24.23
CA VAL A 410 -37.97 -23.23 24.80
C VAL A 410 -38.49 -22.10 25.68
N LEU A 411 -39.67 -21.59 25.34
CA LEU A 411 -40.35 -20.49 26.04
C LEU A 411 -41.66 -20.97 26.67
N ALA A 412 -41.88 -22.29 26.70
CA ALA A 412 -43.08 -22.93 27.22
C ALA A 412 -43.27 -22.54 28.69
N GLY A 413 -44.42 -21.97 29.02
CA GLY A 413 -44.71 -21.49 30.37
C GLY A 413 -44.16 -20.10 30.70
N TRP A 414 -43.51 -19.41 29.77
CA TRP A 414 -43.08 -18.02 29.98
C TRP A 414 -44.26 -17.05 29.79
N PRO A 415 -44.41 -16.02 30.65
CA PRO A 415 -45.30 -14.89 30.36
C PRO A 415 -44.93 -14.22 29.03
N VAL A 416 -45.93 -13.81 28.25
CA VAL A 416 -45.74 -13.13 26.95
C VAL A 416 -44.79 -11.94 27.07
N GLY A 417 -44.89 -11.16 28.16
CA GLY A 417 -44.00 -10.03 28.43
C GLY A 417 -42.52 -10.42 28.57
N SER A 418 -42.22 -11.53 29.26
CA SER A 418 -40.85 -12.03 29.44
C SER A 418 -40.25 -12.55 28.14
N THR A 419 -41.08 -13.16 27.29
CA THR A 419 -40.70 -13.64 25.95
C THR A 419 -40.36 -12.48 25.01
N LEU A 420 -41.20 -11.45 24.98
CA LEU A 420 -40.94 -10.23 24.19
C LEU A 420 -39.69 -9.50 24.68
N LEU A 421 -39.47 -9.46 26.00
CA LEU A 421 -38.26 -8.89 26.60
C LEU A 421 -37.00 -9.67 26.19
N ALA A 422 -37.06 -11.00 26.15
CA ALA A 422 -35.97 -11.88 25.69
C ALA A 422 -35.60 -11.61 24.25
N LEU A 423 -36.59 -11.58 23.36
CA LEU A 423 -36.42 -11.27 21.95
C LEU A 423 -35.83 -9.87 21.75
N ALA A 424 -36.34 -8.87 22.46
CA ALA A 424 -35.84 -7.50 22.41
C ALA A 424 -34.37 -7.41 22.88
N ALA A 425 -33.99 -8.12 23.94
CA ALA A 425 -32.61 -8.16 24.42
C ALA A 425 -31.68 -8.89 23.42
N LEU A 426 -32.16 -10.01 22.85
CA LEU A 426 -31.42 -10.81 21.86
C LEU A 426 -31.21 -10.06 20.53
N VAL A 427 -32.13 -9.19 20.13
CA VAL A 427 -32.00 -8.34 18.92
C VAL A 427 -31.21 -7.06 19.24
N GLY A 428 -31.46 -6.46 20.41
CA GLY A 428 -30.83 -5.22 20.86
C GLY A 428 -29.31 -5.30 20.95
N ARG A 429 -28.74 -6.48 21.22
CA ARG A 429 -27.28 -6.72 21.21
C ARG A 429 -26.60 -6.46 19.86
N ALA A 430 -27.34 -6.46 18.75
CA ALA A 430 -26.77 -6.23 17.43
C ALA A 430 -26.56 -4.74 17.13
N LEU A 431 -27.28 -3.86 17.84
CA LEU A 431 -27.24 -2.41 17.64
C LEU A 431 -25.85 -1.79 17.94
N PRO A 432 -25.16 -2.13 19.05
CA PRO A 432 -23.82 -1.62 19.33
C PRO A 432 -22.78 -1.98 18.26
N LEU A 433 -22.99 -3.07 17.50
CA LEU A 433 -22.08 -3.50 16.43
C LEU A 433 -21.99 -2.49 15.29
N TRP A 434 -22.97 -1.61 15.12
CA TRP A 434 -22.91 -0.52 14.14
C TRP A 434 -21.73 0.43 14.41
N TRP A 435 -21.39 0.64 15.69
CA TRP A 435 -20.26 1.49 16.10
C TRP A 435 -18.93 0.74 16.26
N ARG A 436 -18.88 -0.57 15.95
CA ARG A 436 -17.71 -1.43 16.21
C ARG A 436 -16.38 -0.93 15.64
N ARG A 437 -16.42 -0.11 14.60
CA ARG A 437 -15.23 0.47 13.96
C ARG A 437 -14.78 1.80 14.57
N ARG A 438 -15.74 2.62 15.00
CA ARG A 438 -15.48 3.95 15.55
C ARG A 438 -15.16 3.89 17.04
N ALA A 439 -15.87 3.04 17.77
CA ALA A 439 -15.75 2.88 19.21
C ALA A 439 -15.86 1.40 19.62
N PRO A 440 -14.85 0.56 19.28
CA PRO A 440 -14.91 -0.88 19.51
C PRO A 440 -15.08 -1.27 20.99
N TRP A 441 -14.45 -0.52 21.91
CA TRP A 441 -14.59 -0.75 23.35
C TRP A 441 -15.98 -0.43 23.88
N ALA A 442 -16.60 0.65 23.39
CA ALA A 442 -17.96 1.02 23.77
C ALA A 442 -18.97 -0.03 23.26
N ALA A 443 -18.77 -0.53 22.03
CA ALA A 443 -19.59 -1.60 21.47
C ALA A 443 -19.48 -2.89 22.31
N LEU A 444 -18.25 -3.29 22.69
CA LEU A 444 -18.03 -4.45 23.54
C LEU A 444 -18.70 -4.28 24.91
N ALA A 445 -18.49 -3.14 25.57
CA ALA A 445 -19.06 -2.85 26.88
C ALA A 445 -20.59 -2.85 26.87
N ALA A 446 -21.20 -2.30 25.82
CA ALA A 446 -22.65 -2.31 25.65
C ALA A 446 -23.20 -3.74 25.50
N ILE A 447 -22.53 -4.60 24.72
CA ILE A 447 -22.95 -5.99 24.53
C ILE A 447 -22.81 -6.78 25.85
N THR A 448 -21.69 -6.67 26.57
CA THR A 448 -21.53 -7.36 27.86
C THR A 448 -22.46 -6.85 28.94
N LEU A 449 -22.85 -5.56 28.91
CA LEU A 449 -23.85 -5.02 29.81
C LEU A 449 -25.24 -5.59 29.48
N ILE A 450 -25.62 -5.63 28.20
CA ILE A 450 -26.89 -6.20 27.74
C ILE A 450 -26.97 -7.69 28.13
N ASP A 451 -25.91 -8.47 27.89
CA ASP A 451 -25.89 -9.91 28.21
C ASP A 451 -25.94 -10.15 29.73
N SER A 452 -25.20 -9.36 30.53
CA SER A 452 -25.23 -9.46 32.00
C SER A 452 -26.58 -9.02 32.59
N ALA A 453 -27.16 -7.93 32.10
CA ALA A 453 -28.46 -7.44 32.57
C ALA A 453 -29.59 -8.42 32.24
N TRP A 454 -29.53 -9.03 31.05
CA TRP A 454 -30.47 -10.07 30.63
C TRP A 454 -30.43 -11.29 31.56
N LEU A 455 -29.25 -11.74 31.95
CA LEU A 455 -29.06 -12.87 32.87
C LEU A 455 -29.69 -12.65 34.24
N VAL A 456 -29.61 -11.44 34.79
CA VAL A 456 -30.21 -11.10 36.09
C VAL A 456 -31.74 -11.12 36.03
N VAL A 457 -32.31 -10.71 34.90
CA VAL A 457 -33.77 -10.71 34.69
C VAL A 457 -34.30 -12.12 34.42
N ALA A 458 -33.60 -12.91 33.61
CA ALA A 458 -34.00 -14.27 33.24
C ALA A 458 -33.80 -15.29 34.38
N GLY A 459 -32.77 -15.14 35.21
CA GLY A 459 -32.46 -16.04 36.32
C GLY A 459 -33.51 -16.10 37.43
N ARG A 460 -34.50 -15.19 37.44
CA ARG A 460 -35.63 -15.23 38.37
C ARG A 460 -36.84 -15.99 37.84
N ALA A 461 -36.88 -16.34 36.55
CA ALA A 461 -38.07 -16.85 35.89
C ALA A 461 -37.92 -18.28 35.33
N VAL A 462 -36.69 -18.80 35.12
CA VAL A 462 -36.50 -19.97 34.24
C VAL A 462 -35.27 -20.80 34.59
N SER A 463 -35.45 -22.11 34.84
CA SER A 463 -34.38 -23.11 34.94
C SER A 463 -34.32 -23.96 33.67
N GLY A 464 -33.13 -24.15 33.09
CA GLY A 464 -32.85 -25.13 32.03
C GLY A 464 -32.58 -24.58 30.61
N THR A 465 -33.29 -23.54 30.14
CA THR A 465 -33.16 -23.02 28.75
C THR A 465 -32.25 -21.78 28.61
N MET A 466 -31.72 -21.28 29.72
CA MET A 466 -30.89 -20.08 29.76
C MET A 466 -29.56 -20.22 29.01
N MET A 467 -28.98 -21.43 29.00
CA MET A 467 -27.75 -21.74 28.27
C MET A 467 -27.95 -21.62 26.76
N SER A 468 -29.08 -22.12 26.24
CA SER A 468 -29.42 -22.08 24.81
C SER A 468 -29.60 -20.64 24.31
N LEU A 469 -30.21 -19.77 25.12
CA LEU A 469 -30.38 -18.34 24.79
C LEU A 469 -29.05 -17.55 24.82
N LEU A 470 -28.11 -17.98 25.68
CA LEU A 470 -26.76 -17.40 25.76
C LEU A 470 -25.91 -17.79 24.53
N LEU A 471 -25.99 -19.05 24.11
CA LEU A 471 -25.34 -19.56 22.91
C LEU A 471 -25.84 -18.82 21.65
N LEU A 472 -27.14 -18.51 21.60
CA LEU A 472 -27.73 -17.71 20.53
C LEU A 472 -27.18 -16.27 20.45
N GLY A 473 -26.58 -15.75 21.54
CA GLY A 473 -25.93 -14.43 21.61
C GLY A 473 -24.43 -14.41 21.37
N CYS A 474 -23.79 -15.59 21.33
CA CYS A 474 -22.36 -15.75 21.13
C CYS A 474 -21.79 -15.00 19.91
N PRO A 475 -22.46 -14.95 18.73
CA PRO A 475 -21.89 -14.27 17.57
C PRO A 475 -21.60 -12.78 17.80
N ALA A 476 -22.44 -12.09 18.56
CA ALA A 476 -22.28 -10.64 18.81
C ALA A 476 -21.04 -10.35 19.66
N SER A 477 -20.79 -11.14 20.70
CA SER A 477 -19.61 -11.00 21.57
C SER A 477 -18.32 -11.37 20.82
N MET A 478 -18.34 -12.41 19.98
CA MET A 478 -17.20 -12.78 19.13
C MET A 478 -16.82 -11.65 18.16
N ILE A 479 -17.80 -11.03 17.50
CA ILE A 479 -17.58 -9.90 16.59
C ILE A 479 -17.06 -8.67 17.33
N ALA A 480 -17.58 -8.39 18.53
CA ALA A 480 -17.12 -7.26 19.35
C ALA A 480 -15.65 -7.44 19.79
N VAL A 481 -15.29 -8.63 20.27
CA VAL A 481 -13.91 -8.98 20.66
C VAL A 481 -12.95 -8.88 19.48
N TYR A 482 -13.34 -9.41 18.31
CA TYR A 482 -12.60 -9.23 17.05
C TYR A 482 -12.40 -7.75 16.71
N SER A 483 -13.45 -6.94 16.87
CA SER A 483 -13.44 -5.51 16.53
C SER A 483 -12.50 -4.72 17.43
N VAL A 484 -12.42 -5.05 18.73
CA VAL A 484 -11.42 -4.47 19.64
C VAL A 484 -10.00 -4.87 19.21
N GLY A 485 -9.77 -6.14 18.88
CA GLY A 485 -8.47 -6.59 18.38
C GLY A 485 -8.03 -5.89 17.09
N CYS A 486 -8.99 -5.56 16.21
CA CYS A 486 -8.73 -5.01 14.88
C CYS A 486 -8.68 -3.47 14.84
N TYR A 487 -9.58 -2.78 15.55
CA TYR A 487 -9.84 -1.34 15.39
C TYR A 487 -9.49 -0.48 16.61
N ALA A 488 -9.18 -1.07 17.77
CA ALA A 488 -8.82 -0.26 18.94
C ALA A 488 -7.53 0.55 18.69
N ARG A 489 -7.47 1.75 19.27
CA ARG A 489 -6.30 2.63 19.17
C ARG A 489 -5.06 1.91 19.70
N ARG A 490 -3.93 2.05 18.99
CA ARG A 490 -2.67 1.33 19.29
C ARG A 490 -2.09 1.61 20.69
N THR A 491 -2.45 2.70 21.33
CA THR A 491 -2.01 3.05 22.68
C THR A 491 -2.78 2.32 23.79
N VAL A 492 -3.89 1.66 23.46
CA VAL A 492 -4.75 0.98 24.42
C VAL A 492 -4.48 -0.51 24.39
N VAL A 493 -4.28 -1.09 25.56
CA VAL A 493 -4.05 -2.52 25.76
C VAL A 493 -5.31 -3.31 25.42
N THR A 494 -5.27 -4.18 24.40
CA THR A 494 -6.46 -4.88 23.87
C THR A 494 -6.71 -6.28 24.43
N TRP A 495 -5.77 -6.88 25.18
CA TRP A 495 -5.91 -8.24 25.71
C TRP A 495 -7.03 -8.44 26.75
N PRO A 496 -7.53 -7.43 27.49
CA PRO A 496 -8.65 -7.63 28.41
C PRO A 496 -9.99 -7.92 27.70
N ALA A 497 -10.09 -7.70 26.39
CA ALA A 497 -11.36 -7.81 25.67
C ALA A 497 -12.02 -9.21 25.73
N PRO A 498 -11.31 -10.33 25.47
CA PRO A 498 -11.83 -11.67 25.73
C PRO A 498 -12.30 -11.91 27.17
N LEU A 499 -11.55 -11.39 28.16
CA LEU A 499 -11.88 -11.57 29.57
C LEU A 499 -13.20 -10.85 29.92
N ILE A 500 -13.36 -9.61 29.46
CA ILE A 500 -14.57 -8.82 29.67
C ILE A 500 -15.78 -9.50 29.02
N ALA A 501 -15.61 -10.00 27.78
CA ALA A 501 -16.64 -10.74 27.05
C ALA A 501 -17.00 -12.10 27.67
N ALA A 502 -16.12 -12.70 28.49
CA ALA A 502 -16.34 -13.97 29.15
C ALA A 502 -17.17 -13.85 30.45
N LEU A 503 -17.29 -12.64 31.02
CA LEU A 503 -18.01 -12.43 32.29
C LEU A 503 -19.49 -12.87 32.25
N PRO A 504 -20.28 -12.55 31.21
CA PRO A 504 -21.66 -13.02 31.14
C PRO A 504 -21.78 -14.55 31.09
N TRP A 505 -20.79 -15.24 30.51
CA TRP A 505 -20.79 -16.72 30.46
C TRP A 505 -20.55 -17.33 31.83
N GLY A 506 -19.57 -16.82 32.58
CA GLY A 506 -19.34 -17.23 33.96
C GLY A 506 -20.57 -17.01 34.84
N LEU A 507 -21.21 -15.85 34.71
CA LEU A 507 -22.43 -15.52 35.43
C LEU A 507 -23.57 -16.48 35.07
N ALA A 508 -23.75 -16.81 33.79
CA ALA A 508 -24.76 -17.75 33.32
C ALA A 508 -24.60 -19.14 33.91
N PHE A 509 -23.37 -19.69 33.89
CA PHE A 509 -23.07 -20.99 34.48
C PHE A 509 -23.31 -21.00 35.99
N ALA A 510 -22.87 -19.95 36.71
CA ALA A 510 -23.07 -19.84 38.14
C ALA A 510 -24.55 -19.75 38.54
N VAL A 511 -25.35 -18.98 37.81
CA VAL A 511 -26.79 -18.86 38.03
C VAL A 511 -27.51 -20.18 37.71
N THR A 512 -27.12 -20.86 36.62
CA THR A 512 -27.73 -22.16 36.24
C THR A 512 -27.45 -23.22 37.31
N ALA A 513 -26.20 -23.34 37.76
CA ALA A 513 -25.82 -24.26 38.84
C ALA A 513 -26.54 -23.96 40.16
N ALA A 514 -26.76 -22.68 40.48
CA ALA A 514 -27.51 -22.28 41.67
C ALA A 514 -29.02 -22.61 41.59
N LEU A 515 -29.60 -22.63 40.39
CA LEU A 515 -31.02 -22.94 40.17
C LEU A 515 -31.33 -24.45 40.13
N GLU A 516 -30.36 -25.27 39.71
CA GLU A 516 -30.50 -26.74 39.68
C GLU A 516 -30.36 -27.37 41.07
N ASN A 517 -29.61 -26.75 41.99
CA ASN A 517 -29.38 -27.26 43.34
C ASN A 517 -30.46 -26.78 44.34
N ARG A 518 -31.70 -27.29 44.22
CA ARG A 518 -32.88 -26.81 44.97
C ARG A 518 -32.89 -27.14 46.47
N ASP A 519 -32.04 -28.05 46.96
CA ASP A 519 -32.01 -28.46 48.37
C ASP A 519 -31.13 -27.56 49.27
N GLY A 520 -30.56 -26.49 48.70
CA GLY A 520 -29.82 -25.45 49.42
C GLY A 520 -28.63 -24.96 48.57
N PRO A 521 -28.38 -23.65 48.46
CA PRO A 521 -27.27 -23.14 47.68
C PRO A 521 -25.97 -23.38 48.44
N ASP A 522 -25.37 -24.57 48.29
CA ASP A 522 -23.98 -24.75 48.67
C ASP A 522 -23.13 -23.80 47.82
N ARG A 523 -22.58 -22.77 48.47
CA ARG A 523 -21.68 -21.78 47.84
C ARG A 523 -20.50 -22.45 47.14
N ASP A 524 -20.20 -23.68 47.52
CA ASP A 524 -19.11 -24.51 47.03
C ASP A 524 -19.25 -24.91 45.56
N VAL A 525 -20.46 -24.90 44.97
CA VAL A 525 -20.70 -25.26 43.55
C VAL A 525 -20.73 -24.04 42.62
N MET A 526 -21.09 -22.86 43.14
CA MET A 526 -21.22 -21.63 42.33
C MET A 526 -19.88 -21.11 41.81
N VAL A 527 -18.85 -21.11 42.65
CA VAL A 527 -17.51 -20.61 42.28
C VAL A 527 -16.87 -21.49 41.19
N PRO A 528 -16.86 -22.83 41.30
CA PRO A 528 -16.41 -23.71 40.22
C PRO A 528 -17.19 -23.53 38.92
N ALA A 529 -18.52 -23.38 38.98
CA ALA A 529 -19.36 -23.16 37.80
C ALA A 529 -19.03 -21.82 37.10
N LEU A 530 -18.83 -20.75 37.88
CA LEU A 530 -18.40 -19.45 37.36
C LEU A 530 -17.06 -19.55 36.63
N VAL A 531 -16.08 -20.21 37.27
CA VAL A 531 -14.75 -20.40 36.69
C VAL A 531 -14.82 -21.24 35.41
N ALA A 532 -15.58 -22.33 35.42
CA ALA A 532 -15.77 -23.19 34.25
C ALA A 532 -16.40 -22.43 33.07
N GLY A 533 -17.44 -21.63 33.32
CA GLY A 533 -18.09 -20.80 32.30
C GLY A 533 -17.15 -19.76 31.68
N VAL A 534 -16.31 -19.09 32.51
CA VAL A 534 -15.30 -18.14 32.02
C VAL A 534 -14.24 -18.86 31.18
N LEU A 535 -13.73 -20.01 31.62
CA LEU A 535 -12.73 -20.77 30.87
C LEU A 535 -13.25 -21.25 29.52
N LEU A 536 -14.49 -21.75 29.48
CA LEU A 536 -15.16 -22.15 28.24
C LEU A 536 -15.32 -20.98 27.28
N ALA A 537 -15.74 -19.82 27.77
CA ALA A 537 -15.88 -18.61 26.95
C ALA A 537 -14.53 -18.12 26.41
N LEU A 538 -13.46 -18.18 27.21
CA LEU A 538 -12.11 -17.81 26.76
C LEU A 538 -11.60 -18.72 25.64
N LEU A 539 -11.90 -20.03 25.69
CA LEU A 539 -11.57 -20.97 24.62
C LEU A 539 -12.15 -20.53 23.27
N VAL A 540 -13.37 -19.96 23.29
CA VAL A 540 -14.07 -19.47 22.09
C VAL A 540 -13.62 -18.07 21.67
N LEU A 541 -13.40 -17.15 22.62
CA LEU A 541 -13.20 -15.73 22.33
C LEU A 541 -11.73 -15.34 22.04
N LEU A 542 -10.76 -16.05 22.61
CA LEU A 542 -9.32 -15.79 22.39
C LEU A 542 -8.90 -15.89 20.91
N PRO A 543 -9.34 -16.90 20.14
CA PRO A 543 -9.05 -17.00 18.69
C PRO A 543 -9.53 -15.77 17.91
N PHE A 544 -10.71 -15.22 18.23
CA PHE A 544 -11.28 -14.06 17.53
C PHE A 544 -10.52 -12.78 17.83
N TRP A 545 -10.07 -12.60 19.07
CA TRP A 545 -9.19 -11.49 19.43
C TRP A 545 -7.84 -11.57 18.72
N ALA A 546 -7.20 -12.74 18.74
CA ALA A 546 -5.92 -12.98 18.08
C ALA A 546 -6.03 -12.71 16.57
N TRP A 547 -7.12 -13.16 15.96
CA TRP A 547 -7.45 -12.89 14.57
C TRP A 547 -7.56 -11.39 14.28
N GLY A 548 -8.35 -10.66 15.08
CA GLY A 548 -8.50 -9.21 14.94
C GLY A 548 -7.15 -8.49 14.95
N ARG A 549 -6.27 -8.86 15.89
CA ARG A 549 -4.91 -8.30 15.99
C ARG A 549 -4.05 -8.55 14.76
N VAL A 550 -4.08 -9.77 14.21
CA VAL A 550 -3.28 -10.15 13.04
C VAL A 550 -3.75 -9.37 11.80
N ILE A 551 -5.05 -9.17 11.64
CA ILE A 551 -5.60 -8.41 10.50
C ILE A 551 -5.29 -6.91 10.63
N GLY A 552 -5.54 -6.32 11.81
CA GLY A 552 -5.28 -4.89 12.06
C GLY A 552 -3.80 -4.52 11.90
N GLY A 553 -2.89 -5.47 12.17
CA GLY A 553 -1.45 -5.27 12.02
C GLY A 553 -0.92 -5.31 10.58
N ARG A 554 -1.50 -6.14 9.69
CA ARG A 554 -0.90 -6.46 8.37
C ARG A 554 -1.53 -5.74 7.17
N GLY A 555 -2.81 -5.38 7.22
CA GLY A 555 -3.53 -4.89 6.03
C GLY A 555 -3.21 -3.45 5.62
N VAL A 556 -2.97 -2.56 6.59
CA VAL A 556 -2.80 -1.11 6.33
C VAL A 556 -1.34 -0.74 6.07
N ARG A 557 -0.38 -1.49 6.64
CA ARG A 557 1.06 -1.21 6.53
C ARG A 557 1.61 -1.37 5.12
N TRP A 558 1.15 -2.40 4.39
CA TRP A 558 1.73 -2.72 3.08
C TRP A 558 1.16 -1.86 1.94
N GLU A 559 -0.16 -1.63 1.94
CA GLU A 559 -0.81 -0.81 0.88
C GLU A 559 -0.43 0.67 0.98
N ALA A 560 -0.31 1.22 2.19
CA ALA A 560 0.12 2.61 2.38
C ALA A 560 1.59 2.80 2.01
N HIS A 561 2.47 1.86 2.38
CA HIS A 561 3.89 1.95 2.05
C HIS A 561 4.16 1.74 0.56
N ALA A 562 3.42 0.86 -0.12
CA ALA A 562 3.55 0.63 -1.56
C ALA A 562 3.14 1.86 -2.38
N LEU A 563 2.03 2.51 -2.04
CA LEU A 563 1.55 3.69 -2.77
C LEU A 563 2.42 4.93 -2.52
N GLU A 564 2.91 5.14 -1.30
CA GLU A 564 3.84 6.25 -0.98
C GLU A 564 5.22 6.08 -1.62
N THR A 565 5.64 4.84 -1.91
CA THR A 565 6.89 4.56 -2.62
C THR A 565 6.75 4.66 -4.14
N MET A 566 5.56 4.42 -4.71
CA MET A 566 5.33 4.48 -6.16
C MET A 566 5.40 5.90 -6.74
N ALA A 567 4.84 6.91 -6.06
CA ALA A 567 4.79 8.28 -6.58
C ALA A 567 6.13 9.05 -6.50
N ALA A 568 7.07 8.61 -5.64
CA ALA A 568 8.35 9.29 -5.47
C ALA A 568 9.43 8.85 -6.50
N ARG A 569 9.30 7.65 -7.09
CA ARG A 569 10.44 6.95 -7.71
C ARG A 569 10.75 7.27 -9.17
N ALA A 570 9.78 7.75 -9.95
CA ALA A 570 10.02 8.11 -11.36
C ALA A 570 10.85 9.40 -11.47
N GLY A 571 10.47 10.44 -10.71
CA GLY A 571 11.24 11.69 -10.63
C GLY A 571 12.62 11.51 -9.98
N GLU A 572 12.74 10.61 -8.98
CA GLU A 572 14.02 10.25 -8.39
C GLU A 572 14.96 9.53 -9.36
N ALA A 573 14.45 8.67 -10.26
CA ALA A 573 15.28 7.98 -11.24
C ALA A 573 15.85 8.94 -12.30
N VAL A 574 15.01 9.81 -12.86
CA VAL A 574 15.44 10.86 -13.81
C VAL A 574 16.43 11.82 -13.14
N PHE A 575 16.20 12.19 -11.87
CA PHE A 575 17.13 13.04 -11.12
C PHE A 575 18.46 12.33 -10.82
N ALA A 576 18.43 11.06 -10.42
CA ALA A 576 19.63 10.26 -10.15
C ALA A 576 20.49 10.09 -11.41
N GLU A 577 19.86 9.92 -12.58
CA GLU A 577 20.57 9.84 -13.86
C GLU A 577 21.25 11.17 -14.21
N ARG A 578 20.54 12.29 -14.08
CA ARG A 578 21.13 13.64 -14.24
C ARG A 578 22.30 13.88 -13.28
N HIS A 579 22.16 13.46 -12.02
CA HIS A 579 23.21 13.60 -11.00
C HIS A 579 24.47 12.80 -11.37
N ARG A 580 24.31 11.56 -11.84
CA ARG A 580 25.43 10.71 -12.28
C ARG A 580 26.20 11.35 -13.43
N VAL A 581 25.49 11.82 -14.47
CA VAL A 581 26.10 12.49 -15.64
C VAL A 581 26.80 13.79 -15.22
N ALA A 582 26.18 14.59 -14.34
CA ALA A 582 26.77 15.84 -13.85
C ALA A 582 28.06 15.62 -13.05
N MET A 583 28.12 14.55 -12.22
CA MET A 583 29.34 14.18 -11.49
C MET A 583 30.45 13.73 -12.44
N GLY A 584 30.12 12.98 -13.49
CA GLY A 584 31.09 12.61 -14.53
C GLY A 584 31.66 13.82 -15.29
N LEU A 585 30.82 14.80 -15.62
CA LEU A 585 31.24 16.04 -16.30
C LEU A 585 32.14 16.95 -15.45
N ARG A 586 31.89 17.03 -14.13
CA ARG A 586 32.70 17.81 -13.19
C ARG A 586 34.11 17.26 -12.98
N GLY A 587 34.32 15.97 -13.19
CA GLY A 587 35.59 15.31 -12.90
C GLY A 587 36.73 15.68 -13.86
N THR A 588 36.43 16.00 -15.12
CA THR A 588 37.47 16.03 -16.16
C THR A 588 37.18 17.02 -17.32
N VAL A 589 36.01 16.93 -17.97
CA VAL A 589 35.68 17.73 -19.16
C VAL A 589 35.63 19.24 -18.88
N LEU A 590 34.99 19.65 -17.78
CA LEU A 590 34.89 21.06 -17.40
C LEU A 590 36.28 21.68 -17.09
N ASP A 591 37.19 20.90 -16.51
CA ASP A 591 38.54 21.35 -16.17
C ASP A 591 39.40 21.55 -17.43
N HIS A 592 39.37 20.59 -18.37
CA HIS A 592 40.06 20.73 -19.66
C HIS A 592 39.51 21.89 -20.49
N THR A 593 38.19 22.10 -20.51
CA THR A 593 37.57 23.24 -21.20
C THR A 593 38.00 24.58 -20.57
N THR A 594 38.13 24.64 -19.24
CA THR A 594 38.61 25.85 -18.54
C THR A 594 40.09 26.13 -18.82
N ARG A 595 40.93 25.08 -18.91
CA ARG A 595 42.35 25.23 -19.28
C ARG A 595 42.52 25.68 -20.73
N LEU A 596 41.70 25.15 -21.65
CA LEU A 596 41.64 25.59 -23.05
C LEU A 596 41.41 27.10 -23.15
N ILE A 597 40.40 27.63 -22.45
CA ILE A 597 40.08 29.07 -22.47
C ILE A 597 41.27 29.90 -21.97
N ARG A 598 41.89 29.47 -20.85
CA ARG A 598 43.07 30.17 -20.28
C ARG A 598 44.26 30.18 -21.24
N SER A 599 44.55 29.06 -21.91
CA SER A 599 45.62 29.01 -22.92
C SER A 599 45.33 29.90 -24.12
N ALA A 600 44.06 29.99 -24.55
CA ALA A 600 43.66 30.86 -25.65
C ALA A 600 43.81 32.36 -25.29
N GLU A 601 43.37 32.75 -24.09
CA GLU A 601 43.48 34.12 -23.59
C GLU A 601 44.93 34.55 -23.35
N ALA A 602 45.77 33.67 -22.82
CA ALA A 602 47.20 33.92 -22.63
C ALA A 602 47.92 34.16 -23.98
N GLY A 603 47.58 33.39 -25.02
CA GLY A 603 48.12 33.57 -26.37
C GLY A 603 47.71 34.91 -27.00
N LEU A 604 46.47 35.37 -26.77
CA LEU A 604 45.99 36.67 -27.24
C LEU A 604 46.71 37.84 -26.55
N ALA A 605 46.87 37.75 -25.23
CA ALA A 605 47.59 38.77 -24.47
C ALA A 605 49.06 38.90 -24.90
N GLY A 606 49.71 37.79 -25.25
CA GLY A 606 51.08 37.79 -25.79
C GLY A 606 51.19 38.47 -27.16
N GLN A 607 50.19 38.30 -28.04
CA GLN A 607 50.15 38.98 -29.34
C GLN A 607 49.95 40.50 -29.21
N ASP A 608 49.05 40.93 -28.33
CA ASP A 608 48.78 42.37 -28.11
C ASP A 608 50.00 43.10 -27.49
N ALA A 609 50.75 42.39 -26.64
CA ALA A 609 52.00 42.91 -26.07
C ALA A 609 53.12 43.01 -27.11
N ALA A 610 53.21 42.07 -28.05
CA ALA A 610 54.20 42.08 -29.12
C ALA A 610 53.88 43.09 -30.24
N GLY A 611 52.60 43.40 -30.48
CA GLY A 611 52.17 44.43 -31.43
C GLY A 611 52.38 45.87 -30.93
N SER A 612 52.59 46.06 -29.62
CA SER A 612 52.82 47.37 -28.99
C SER A 612 54.28 47.65 -28.62
N ALA A 613 55.16 46.64 -28.64
CA ALA A 613 56.58 46.77 -28.36
C ALA A 613 57.44 46.76 -29.64
N ASP A 614 57.92 47.94 -30.06
CA ASP A 614 58.99 48.07 -31.06
C ASP A 614 60.34 47.77 -30.39
N THR A 615 60.72 46.50 -30.20
CA THR A 615 62.10 46.16 -29.80
C THR A 615 62.48 44.74 -30.15
N GLY A 616 63.69 44.61 -30.72
CA GLY A 616 64.27 43.36 -31.16
C GLY A 616 64.84 42.48 -30.05
N ALA A 617 65.11 41.24 -30.49
CA ALA A 617 65.88 40.16 -29.87
C ALA A 617 65.18 39.30 -28.80
N GLY A 618 64.79 38.10 -29.24
CA GLY A 618 64.64 36.90 -28.40
C GLY A 618 63.25 36.28 -28.41
N ALA A 619 62.98 35.38 -29.38
CA ALA A 619 61.70 34.73 -29.70
C ALA A 619 60.66 35.64 -30.38
N GLY A 620 60.32 35.34 -31.64
CA GLY A 620 59.39 36.15 -32.41
C GLY A 620 57.94 35.95 -31.96
N PRO A 621 57.04 36.94 -32.16
CA PRO A 621 55.63 36.86 -31.79
C PRO A 621 54.87 35.63 -32.33
N GLY A 622 55.35 35.02 -33.42
CA GLY A 622 54.78 33.80 -33.99
C GLY A 622 55.03 32.53 -33.17
N THR A 623 56.08 32.49 -32.34
CA THR A 623 56.45 31.31 -31.53
C THR A 623 55.48 31.11 -30.36
N ASP A 624 55.15 32.18 -29.64
CA ASP A 624 54.24 32.15 -28.49
C ASP A 624 52.79 31.85 -28.89
N ALA A 625 52.33 32.41 -30.03
CA ALA A 625 51.00 32.14 -30.56
C ALA A 625 50.84 30.69 -31.03
N ARG A 626 51.90 30.12 -31.63
CA ARG A 626 51.94 28.72 -32.07
C ARG A 626 51.93 27.76 -30.89
N GLU A 627 52.64 28.07 -29.82
CA GLU A 627 52.64 27.28 -28.58
C GLU A 627 51.27 27.33 -27.88
N ALA A 628 50.64 28.51 -27.82
CA ALA A 628 49.28 28.66 -27.30
C ALA A 628 48.24 27.87 -28.11
N LEU A 629 48.31 27.89 -29.44
CA LEU A 629 47.42 27.10 -30.32
C LEU A 629 47.60 25.59 -30.13
N MET A 630 48.85 25.13 -29.93
CA MET A 630 49.14 23.72 -29.63
C MET A 630 48.53 23.32 -28.28
N ALA A 631 48.71 24.14 -27.23
CA ALA A 631 48.10 23.91 -25.92
C ALA A 631 46.57 23.92 -25.97
N VAL A 632 45.95 24.83 -26.74
CA VAL A 632 44.49 24.85 -26.97
C VAL A 632 44.03 23.54 -27.63
N SER A 633 44.74 23.06 -28.66
CA SER A 633 44.40 21.81 -29.34
C SER A 633 44.53 20.59 -28.43
N GLU A 634 45.50 20.58 -27.53
CA GLU A 634 45.75 19.50 -26.58
C GLU A 634 44.63 19.43 -25.53
N HIS A 635 44.29 20.55 -24.91
CA HIS A 635 43.19 20.61 -23.94
C HIS A 635 41.84 20.27 -24.59
N ALA A 636 41.61 20.68 -25.84
CA ALA A 636 40.41 20.32 -26.59
C ALA A 636 40.35 18.81 -26.89
N ARG A 637 41.47 18.17 -27.26
CA ARG A 637 41.54 16.71 -27.44
C ARG A 637 41.32 15.94 -26.15
N ALA A 638 41.89 16.41 -25.04
CA ALA A 638 41.69 15.79 -23.73
C ALA A 638 40.20 15.85 -23.32
N ALA A 639 39.56 17.03 -23.44
CA ALA A 639 38.14 17.19 -23.18
C ALA A 639 37.26 16.27 -24.05
N LEU A 640 37.57 16.13 -25.34
CA LEU A 640 36.87 15.21 -26.24
C LEU A 640 37.06 13.74 -25.85
N THR A 641 38.26 13.36 -25.39
CA THR A 641 38.57 11.99 -24.97
C THR A 641 37.80 11.62 -23.72
N ASP A 642 37.80 12.50 -22.72
CA ASP A 642 37.05 12.28 -21.47
C ASP A 642 35.54 12.23 -21.71
N MET A 643 35.04 13.08 -22.61
CA MET A 643 33.64 13.06 -23.01
C MET A 643 33.26 11.76 -23.71
N ARG A 644 34.14 11.24 -24.58
CA ARG A 644 33.92 9.98 -25.29
C ARG A 644 33.90 8.80 -24.33
N ALA A 645 34.83 8.75 -23.37
CA ALA A 645 34.81 7.76 -22.30
C ALA A 645 33.51 7.79 -21.49
N LEU A 646 32.98 8.98 -21.19
CA LEU A 646 31.70 9.13 -20.50
C LEU A 646 30.51 8.65 -21.35
N LEU A 647 30.49 8.95 -22.65
CA LEU A 647 29.45 8.49 -23.57
C LEU A 647 29.50 6.97 -23.80
N ASP A 648 30.70 6.39 -23.87
CA ASP A 648 30.89 4.95 -24.03
C ASP A 648 30.43 4.21 -22.76
N ALA A 649 30.75 4.73 -21.57
CA ALA A 649 30.22 4.20 -20.31
C ALA A 649 28.68 4.26 -20.23
N MET A 650 28.06 5.32 -20.76
CA MET A 650 26.60 5.43 -20.83
C MET A 650 25.97 4.40 -21.79
N ARG A 651 26.66 4.06 -22.90
CA ARG A 651 26.21 3.04 -23.86
C ARG A 651 26.36 1.63 -23.31
N GLU A 652 27.47 1.31 -22.66
CA GLU A 652 27.68 0.00 -22.03
C GLU A 652 26.62 -0.30 -20.95
N ASP A 653 26.26 0.70 -20.13
CA ASP A 653 25.17 0.58 -19.14
C ASP A 653 23.82 0.30 -19.82
N GLN A 654 23.57 0.88 -21.00
CA GLN A 654 22.34 0.66 -21.77
C GLN A 654 22.29 -0.74 -22.38
N ASP A 655 23.39 -1.19 -22.99
CA ASP A 655 23.49 -2.52 -23.59
C ASP A 655 23.31 -3.63 -22.53
N GLN A 656 23.89 -3.44 -21.33
CA GLN A 656 23.66 -4.36 -20.21
C GLN A 656 22.20 -4.39 -19.78
N GLN A 657 21.54 -3.23 -19.67
CA GLN A 657 20.13 -3.16 -19.31
C GLN A 657 19.23 -3.81 -20.36
N ASP A 658 19.46 -3.55 -21.64
CA ASP A 658 18.70 -4.15 -22.74
C ASP A 658 18.89 -5.68 -22.77
N GLN A 659 20.09 -6.17 -22.45
CA GLN A 659 20.37 -7.60 -22.36
C GLN A 659 19.66 -8.27 -21.17
N GLU A 660 19.60 -7.62 -20.01
CA GLU A 660 18.81 -8.10 -18.86
C GLU A 660 17.31 -8.13 -19.17
N ASP A 661 16.82 -7.11 -19.87
CA ASP A 661 15.43 -6.97 -20.26
C ASP A 661 15.02 -8.01 -21.31
N TRP A 662 15.91 -8.29 -22.27
CA TRP A 662 15.75 -9.35 -23.26
C TRP A 662 15.71 -10.73 -22.60
N LYS A 663 16.68 -11.06 -21.73
CA LYS A 663 16.67 -12.30 -20.94
C LYS A 663 15.41 -12.44 -20.09
N GLY A 664 14.93 -11.35 -19.50
CA GLY A 664 13.70 -11.30 -18.72
C GLY A 664 12.40 -11.44 -19.54
N ARG A 665 12.42 -11.12 -20.84
CA ARG A 665 11.32 -11.37 -21.78
C ARG A 665 11.34 -12.80 -22.31
N GLU A 666 12.52 -13.30 -22.66
CA GLU A 666 12.71 -14.65 -23.20
C GLU A 666 12.39 -15.72 -22.14
N GLY A 667 12.83 -15.51 -20.89
CA GLY A 667 12.47 -16.38 -19.76
C GLY A 667 10.96 -16.39 -19.46
N ARG A 668 10.23 -15.31 -19.79
CA ARG A 668 8.76 -15.26 -19.68
C ARG A 668 8.07 -15.95 -20.84
N ARG A 669 8.52 -15.75 -22.09
CA ARG A 669 7.99 -16.45 -23.27
C ARG A 669 8.20 -17.96 -23.17
N GLY A 670 9.39 -18.43 -22.77
CA GLY A 670 9.64 -19.86 -22.56
C GLY A 670 8.75 -20.47 -21.46
N GLN A 671 8.30 -19.69 -20.48
CA GLN A 671 7.40 -20.13 -19.43
C GLN A 671 5.90 -20.09 -19.83
N GLU A 672 5.55 -19.32 -20.86
CA GLU A 672 4.23 -19.29 -21.48
C GLU A 672 4.09 -20.38 -22.56
N ASP A 673 5.10 -20.59 -23.41
CA ASP A 673 5.13 -21.68 -24.40
C ASP A 673 5.19 -23.07 -23.74
N GLY A 674 5.92 -23.21 -22.62
CA GLY A 674 5.91 -24.43 -21.82
C GLY A 674 4.57 -24.75 -21.11
N ARG A 675 3.53 -23.92 -21.28
CA ARG A 675 2.17 -24.17 -20.76
C ARG A 675 1.15 -24.46 -21.87
N HIS A 676 1.55 -24.57 -23.13
CA HIS A 676 0.61 -24.72 -24.25
C HIS A 676 0.75 -25.98 -25.11
N ASP A 677 1.45 -27.02 -24.65
CA ASP A 677 1.33 -28.33 -25.31
C ASP A 677 1.44 -29.52 -24.35
N PRO A 678 0.33 -30.23 -24.08
CA PRO A 678 0.37 -31.62 -23.67
C PRO A 678 -0.35 -32.57 -24.64
N ASP A 679 -0.75 -32.14 -25.85
CA ASP A 679 -1.56 -32.97 -26.77
C ASP A 679 -0.82 -33.39 -28.06
N GLY A 680 0.45 -33.02 -28.23
CA GLY A 680 1.22 -33.29 -29.44
C GLY A 680 2.20 -34.46 -29.43
N ALA A 681 2.03 -35.55 -28.67
CA ALA A 681 2.91 -36.72 -28.81
C ALA A 681 2.34 -38.05 -28.26
N ALA A 682 1.48 -38.71 -29.04
CA ALA A 682 1.33 -40.16 -29.04
C ALA A 682 0.76 -40.60 -30.40
N ALA A 683 1.67 -40.79 -31.37
CA ALA A 683 1.51 -41.74 -32.47
C ALA A 683 2.22 -43.03 -32.07
#